data_AF-S9TW96-F1
#
_entry.id   AF-S9TW96-F1
#
_cell.length_a   1.000
_cell.length_b   1.000
_cell.length_c   1.000
_cell.angle_alpha   90.00
_cell.angle_beta   90.00
_cell.angle_gamma   90.00
#
_symmetry.space_group_name_H-M   'P 1'
#
loop_
_entity.id
_entity.type
_entity.pdbx_description
1 polymer ?
#
loop_
_entity_poly.entity_id
_entity_poly.type
_entity_poly.pdbx_seq_one_letter_code
_entity_poly.pdbx_strand_id
1 'polypeptide(L)'
;MQRLTLGLADGASDQRSDFLNDDCGKAALQLCARGSIIIAELLRLSDCVPEPFLDPAHSDYAEVLCDFRYFRQQEAFDAKLKSSPELLEKDNTFYQTHLEVLDAFFHLFKSVRDYVQDLNQFVSFVEEGFYVSHTLNSILATRQGAQLLGEMYHLYGVMLLLMDETIGGVARELLIVSYVRYQGAAADPQTTIDIAGLFCATGCGRAAAPPAGYPTAYFARLPVDTRVVHAIAGRYREDPVYETAEQYTSSQHRCIALASQATVLYVLLFFVPQVLDDDLVTMQDIVERFFADHWVVPYYNGFYADLSQTWRCFACAHRALTARTLQLPSVRFNQKRLWGGLCDAQKVIHHYLREGVLTEECCLDHMFSDILPSVRDTNVALRWFILHGTVRTPSTADAADTEPVSNDAADDTMADVYAAVRHGVTSDALIEALLDTAELEYCLLTLLNRFLPLRHSRWRDARAQTVERMQAIAHFFADKQNFVQAESADEHLGEWFSETGELIGAISFREGKEARLKLQKLVKALSDVEEFHQIDNNLHVKLLVQQSEQLLRQMIHCLVVDDRVLVTLGTISDFSYAWGKMATENLFVPEIQAKLKRHPSVAVQMRSVFAKLSSVLDTPCRRVEQSSQRDARFESALTRVSGFYSNALVTLMQRVLHVIPICIFETLRIVIQLLTSGLRECPIRVHRRDLTAVSQLDVRERLSGLTADIARYANGILAMEHTLVGVVAIDSHKLLTDGIRRELVDQVTRELHVGLASDRGQGCTSADTLEKDLKLLGLRLQGMKRAFEYIQDFIFVNGHKIWLEEMTRIFGFNVDMESNFFARKKLYPTWSSYQSKRIPIPCFDGA
;
A
#
# COMPACT_ATOMS: atom_id res chain seq x y z
N MET A 1 1.37 4.77 14.11
CA MET A 1 1.75 6.18 14.33
C MET A 1 3.26 6.42 14.30
N GLN A 2 4.11 5.57 14.89
CA GLN A 2 5.57 5.83 14.89
C GLN A 2 6.26 5.81 13.50
N ARG A 3 5.72 5.10 12.50
CA ARG A 3 6.23 5.17 11.11
C ARG A 3 5.87 6.49 10.40
N LEU A 4 4.71 7.08 10.69
CA LEU A 4 4.32 8.37 10.11
C LEU A 4 5.11 9.53 10.75
N THR A 5 5.48 9.40 12.03
CA THR A 5 6.33 10.38 12.71
C THR A 5 7.81 10.34 12.30
N LEU A 6 8.26 9.31 11.56
CA LEU A 6 9.68 9.13 11.21
C LEU A 6 10.13 9.90 9.95
N GLY A 7 9.27 10.78 9.42
CA GLY A 7 9.60 11.65 8.29
C GLY A 7 9.96 13.10 8.64
N LEU A 8 9.89 13.53 9.91
CA LEU A 8 10.08 14.94 10.28
C LEU A 8 10.83 15.09 11.61
N ALA A 9 12.12 14.77 11.59
CA ALA A 9 13.07 15.51 12.40
C ALA A 9 13.84 16.43 11.44
N ASP A 10 13.36 17.66 11.27
CA ASP A 10 14.16 18.78 10.76
C ASP A 10 15.31 19.02 11.74
N GLY A 11 16.35 18.21 11.57
CA GLY A 11 17.53 18.15 12.41
C GLY A 11 18.75 18.65 11.65
N ALA A 12 18.96 19.96 11.76
CA ALA A 12 20.21 20.68 11.51
C ALA A 12 20.68 20.86 10.05
N SER A 13 20.20 21.96 9.45
CA SER A 13 21.10 23.00 8.94
C SER A 13 20.45 24.37 9.11
N ASP A 14 20.85 25.04 10.17
CA ASP A 14 20.62 26.43 10.47
C ASP A 14 21.16 27.29 9.31
N GLN A 15 20.27 27.87 8.48
CA GLN A 15 20.34 29.22 7.89
C GLN A 15 19.42 29.39 6.65
N ARG A 16 18.38 30.23 6.84
CA ARG A 16 17.61 31.04 5.86
C ARG A 16 16.31 30.45 5.26
N SER A 17 15.21 31.11 5.68
CA SER A 17 13.79 31.09 5.25
C SER A 17 13.00 29.80 5.50
N ASP A 18 12.40 29.68 6.70
CA ASP A 18 11.29 28.75 6.91
C ASP A 18 10.04 29.26 6.18
N PHE A 19 9.99 29.07 4.86
CA PHE A 19 8.83 29.40 4.03
C PHE A 19 7.53 28.83 4.64
N LEU A 20 7.60 27.65 5.25
CA LEU A 20 6.48 27.00 5.93
C LEU A 20 5.97 27.77 7.16
N ASN A 21 6.78 28.61 7.80
CA ASN A 21 6.38 29.40 8.97
C ASN A 21 5.72 30.72 8.60
N ASP A 22 5.90 31.18 7.35
CA ASP A 22 5.25 32.34 6.78
C ASP A 22 3.79 32.04 6.38
N ASP A 23 2.95 33.07 6.37
CA ASP A 23 1.52 32.90 6.06
C ASP A 23 1.28 32.40 4.63
N CYS A 24 2.16 32.76 3.69
CA CYS A 24 2.15 32.24 2.33
C CYS A 24 2.38 30.72 2.28
N GLY A 25 3.38 30.23 3.02
CA GLY A 25 3.67 28.79 3.08
C GLY A 25 2.60 28.01 3.82
N LYS A 26 1.97 28.60 4.85
CA LYS A 26 0.81 28.01 5.52
C LYS A 26 -0.39 27.86 4.58
N ALA A 27 -0.71 28.90 3.79
CA ALA A 27 -1.79 28.85 2.82
C ALA A 27 -1.54 27.79 1.74
N ALA A 28 -0.32 27.73 1.19
CA ALA A 28 0.07 26.71 0.22
C ALA A 28 -0.01 25.29 0.80
N LEU A 29 0.46 25.09 2.04
CA LEU A 29 0.40 23.79 2.73
C LEU A 29 -1.06 23.34 2.97
N GLN A 30 -1.93 24.26 3.41
CA GLN A 30 -3.36 23.98 3.61
C GLN A 30 -4.06 23.60 2.30
N LEU A 31 -3.72 24.25 1.19
CA LEU A 31 -4.22 23.87 -0.13
C LEU A 31 -3.77 22.45 -0.49
N CYS A 32 -2.48 22.13 -0.40
CA CYS A 32 -2.00 20.75 -0.64
C CYS A 32 -2.73 19.71 0.24
N ALA A 33 -2.89 20.00 1.53
CA ALA A 33 -3.61 19.11 2.45
C ALA A 33 -5.07 18.91 2.05
N ARG A 34 -5.79 19.99 1.67
CA ARG A 34 -7.15 19.90 1.13
C ARG A 34 -7.19 19.05 -0.14
N GLY A 35 -6.19 19.17 -1.00
CA GLY A 35 -6.11 18.37 -2.23
C GLY A 35 -6.02 16.87 -1.94
N SER A 36 -5.16 16.46 -1.01
CA SER A 36 -5.07 15.05 -0.59
C SER A 36 -6.36 14.54 0.05
N ILE A 37 -7.07 15.37 0.81
CA ILE A 37 -8.37 15.02 1.41
C ILE A 37 -9.44 14.79 0.33
N ILE A 38 -9.52 15.69 -0.67
CA ILE A 38 -10.48 15.57 -1.77
C ILE A 38 -10.24 14.29 -2.56
N ILE A 39 -8.98 13.93 -2.85
CA ILE A 39 -8.66 12.70 -3.59
C ILE A 39 -9.03 11.46 -2.76
N ALA A 40 -8.74 11.44 -1.46
CA ALA A 40 -9.14 10.33 -0.59
C ALA A 40 -10.68 10.16 -0.56
N GLU A 41 -11.41 11.28 -0.51
CA GLU A 41 -12.88 11.27 -0.54
C GLU A 41 -13.42 10.83 -1.91
N LEU A 42 -12.80 11.25 -3.01
CA LEU A 42 -13.12 10.82 -4.37
C LEU A 42 -13.03 9.30 -4.48
N LEU A 43 -11.90 8.71 -4.06
CA LEU A 43 -11.69 7.26 -4.10
C LEU A 43 -12.64 6.51 -3.16
N ARG A 44 -13.00 7.10 -2.02
CA ARG A 44 -13.97 6.51 -1.10
C ARG A 44 -15.38 6.49 -1.69
N LEU A 45 -15.79 7.58 -2.33
CA LEU A 45 -17.11 7.71 -2.93
C LEU A 45 -17.23 6.92 -4.24
N SER A 46 -16.15 6.76 -5.01
CA SER A 46 -16.18 5.93 -6.22
C SER A 46 -16.59 4.48 -5.97
N ASP A 47 -16.23 3.91 -4.81
CA ASP A 47 -16.66 2.57 -4.38
C ASP A 47 -18.13 2.50 -3.94
N CYS A 48 -18.78 3.65 -3.76
CA CYS A 48 -20.15 3.79 -3.25
C CYS A 48 -21.15 4.24 -4.34
N VAL A 49 -20.74 4.30 -5.61
CA VAL A 49 -21.66 4.66 -6.71
C VAL A 49 -22.77 3.60 -6.80
N PRO A 50 -24.05 3.98 -6.66
CA PRO A 50 -25.14 3.01 -6.73
C PRO A 50 -25.26 2.39 -8.13
N GLU A 51 -25.64 1.10 -8.17
CA GLU A 51 -25.80 0.31 -9.40
C GLU A 51 -26.68 0.99 -10.47
N PRO A 52 -27.80 1.66 -10.14
CA PRO A 52 -28.61 2.38 -11.13
C PRO A 52 -27.85 3.43 -11.97
N PHE A 53 -26.75 3.98 -11.43
CA PHE A 53 -25.92 4.96 -12.15
C PHE A 53 -24.78 4.32 -12.95
N LEU A 54 -24.37 3.10 -12.58
CA LEU A 54 -23.31 2.36 -13.26
C LEU A 54 -23.86 1.64 -14.50
N ASP A 55 -25.02 1.02 -14.38
CA ASP A 55 -25.76 0.41 -15.48
C ASP A 55 -27.19 0.93 -15.56
N PRO A 56 -27.40 2.11 -16.17
CA PRO A 56 -28.72 2.70 -16.29
C PRO A 56 -29.66 1.89 -17.18
N ALA A 57 -29.15 1.05 -18.09
CA ALA A 57 -29.96 0.37 -19.10
C ALA A 57 -30.72 -0.83 -18.52
N HIS A 58 -30.12 -1.55 -17.56
CA HIS A 58 -30.72 -2.70 -16.89
C HIS A 58 -31.39 -2.33 -15.56
N SER A 59 -31.44 -1.05 -15.21
CA SER A 59 -32.01 -0.54 -13.97
C SER A 59 -33.53 -0.33 -14.06
N ASP A 60 -34.26 -0.68 -12.99
CA ASP A 60 -35.68 -0.36 -12.84
C ASP A 60 -36.01 1.14 -12.89
N TYR A 61 -34.98 1.98 -12.73
CA TYR A 61 -35.04 3.44 -12.73
C TYR A 61 -34.60 4.07 -14.07
N ALA A 62 -34.35 3.28 -15.12
CA ALA A 62 -33.89 3.77 -16.42
C ALA A 62 -34.74 4.94 -16.96
N GLU A 63 -36.06 4.86 -16.80
CA GLU A 63 -37.01 5.89 -17.26
C GLU A 63 -37.02 7.17 -16.41
N VAL A 64 -36.51 7.08 -15.17
CA VAL A 64 -36.46 8.16 -14.19
C VAL A 64 -35.12 8.88 -14.26
N LEU A 65 -34.06 8.19 -14.67
CA LEU A 65 -32.72 8.74 -14.83
C LEU A 65 -32.63 9.59 -16.10
N CYS A 66 -31.94 10.73 -16.01
CA CYS A 66 -31.68 11.60 -17.15
C CYS A 66 -30.27 12.18 -17.09
N ASP A 67 -29.63 12.25 -18.26
CA ASP A 67 -28.35 12.90 -18.48
C ASP A 67 -28.54 14.43 -18.63
N PHE A 68 -27.50 15.15 -19.04
CA PHE A 68 -27.55 16.60 -19.24
C PHE A 68 -28.56 17.08 -20.30
N ARG A 69 -29.19 16.17 -21.07
CA ARG A 69 -30.30 16.53 -21.97
C ARG A 69 -31.51 17.04 -21.19
N TYR A 70 -31.65 16.67 -19.91
CA TYR A 70 -32.70 17.18 -19.02
C TYR A 70 -32.80 18.71 -19.04
N PHE A 71 -31.67 19.42 -18.97
CA PHE A 71 -31.65 20.88 -18.93
C PHE A 71 -32.23 21.54 -20.19
N ARG A 72 -32.33 20.82 -21.31
CA ARG A 72 -32.96 21.30 -22.55
C ARG A 72 -34.42 20.87 -22.70
N GLN A 73 -34.88 19.85 -21.97
CA GLN A 73 -36.19 19.21 -22.13
C GLN A 73 -36.98 19.08 -20.82
N GLN A 74 -36.71 19.97 -19.86
CA GLN A 74 -37.26 19.92 -18.50
C GLN A 74 -38.80 19.79 -18.48
N GLU A 75 -39.52 20.62 -19.22
CA GLU A 75 -40.99 20.62 -19.25
C GLU A 75 -41.57 19.31 -19.79
N ALA A 76 -40.95 18.73 -20.83
CA ALA A 76 -41.42 17.49 -21.45
C ALA A 76 -41.21 16.28 -20.53
N PHE A 77 -40.07 16.24 -19.83
CA PHE A 77 -39.75 15.17 -18.89
C PHE A 77 -40.62 15.24 -17.63
N ASP A 78 -40.79 16.43 -17.05
CA ASP A 78 -41.64 16.65 -15.88
C ASP A 78 -43.12 16.35 -16.18
N ALA A 79 -43.57 16.63 -17.41
CA ALA A 79 -44.91 16.24 -17.87
C ALA A 79 -45.06 14.72 -18.01
N LYS A 80 -44.04 14.01 -18.53
CA LYS A 80 -44.02 12.54 -18.61
C LYS A 80 -44.13 11.91 -17.22
N LEU A 81 -43.35 12.39 -16.25
CA LEU A 81 -43.39 11.91 -14.86
C LEU A 81 -44.76 12.14 -14.21
N LYS A 82 -45.37 13.32 -14.41
CA LYS A 82 -46.70 13.63 -13.86
C LYS A 82 -47.84 12.84 -14.51
N SER A 83 -47.67 12.43 -15.76
CA SER A 83 -48.68 11.68 -16.52
C SER A 83 -48.83 10.22 -16.09
N SER A 84 -47.79 9.64 -15.47
CA SER A 84 -47.78 8.24 -15.01
C SER A 84 -47.62 8.15 -13.49
N PRO A 85 -48.63 7.64 -12.75
CA PRO A 85 -48.53 7.48 -11.30
C PRO A 85 -47.44 6.46 -10.90
N GLU A 86 -47.19 5.46 -11.74
CA GLU A 86 -46.17 4.43 -11.51
C GLU A 86 -44.75 5.02 -11.59
N LEU A 87 -44.48 5.90 -12.55
CA LEU A 87 -43.19 6.57 -12.67
C LEU A 87 -42.95 7.55 -11.53
N LEU A 88 -44.01 8.24 -11.08
CA LEU A 88 -43.93 9.14 -9.93
C LEU A 88 -43.63 8.39 -8.62
N GLU A 89 -44.19 7.20 -8.43
CA GLU A 89 -43.87 6.36 -7.26
C GLU A 89 -42.44 5.83 -7.32
N LYS A 90 -41.96 5.42 -8.50
CA LYS A 90 -40.56 5.03 -8.72
C LYS A 90 -39.58 6.16 -8.45
N ASP A 91 -39.89 7.37 -8.92
CA ASP A 91 -39.09 8.59 -8.71
C ASP A 91 -39.01 8.96 -7.21
N ASN A 92 -40.14 8.95 -6.51
CA ASN A 92 -40.17 9.19 -5.06
C ASN A 92 -39.37 8.13 -4.27
N THR A 93 -39.51 6.86 -4.65
CA THR A 93 -38.77 5.75 -4.05
C THR A 93 -37.27 5.90 -4.28
N PHE A 94 -36.86 6.24 -5.49
CA PHE A 94 -35.47 6.50 -5.86
C PHE A 94 -34.86 7.60 -5.01
N TYR A 95 -35.55 8.74 -4.87
CA TYR A 95 -35.07 9.87 -4.07
C TYR A 95 -34.92 9.55 -2.59
N GLN A 96 -35.95 8.95 -1.96
CA GLN A 96 -35.89 8.58 -0.54
C GLN A 96 -34.76 7.59 -0.23
N THR A 97 -34.35 6.82 -1.24
CA THR A 97 -33.32 5.81 -1.14
C THR A 97 -31.92 6.39 -1.33
N HIS A 98 -31.71 7.27 -2.32
CA HIS A 98 -30.37 7.74 -2.73
C HIS A 98 -29.98 9.14 -2.26
N LEU A 99 -30.84 9.86 -1.54
CA LEU A 99 -30.63 11.25 -1.17
C LEU A 99 -29.25 11.53 -0.54
N GLU A 100 -28.89 10.78 0.51
CA GLU A 100 -27.64 10.97 1.24
C GLU A 100 -26.41 10.76 0.35
N VAL A 101 -26.51 9.83 -0.60
CA VAL A 101 -25.44 9.53 -1.56
C VAL A 101 -25.31 10.67 -2.56
N LEU A 102 -26.42 11.17 -3.09
CA LEU A 102 -26.44 12.32 -4.00
C LEU A 102 -25.85 13.58 -3.36
N ASP A 103 -26.20 13.87 -2.11
CA ASP A 103 -25.60 14.96 -1.34
C ASP A 103 -24.08 14.80 -1.24
N ALA A 104 -23.58 13.61 -0.89
CA ALA A 104 -22.15 13.36 -0.76
C ALA A 104 -21.39 13.58 -2.09
N PHE A 105 -21.91 13.07 -3.21
CA PHE A 105 -21.29 13.27 -4.53
C PHE A 105 -21.30 14.73 -4.97
N PHE A 106 -22.39 15.47 -4.75
CA PHE A 106 -22.44 16.87 -5.10
C PHE A 106 -21.45 17.71 -4.27
N HIS A 107 -21.31 17.42 -2.98
CA HIS A 107 -20.28 18.05 -2.14
C HIS A 107 -18.86 17.74 -2.62
N LEU A 108 -18.59 16.53 -3.12
CA LEU A 108 -17.31 16.19 -3.75
C LEU A 108 -17.05 17.04 -5.00
N PHE A 109 -18.01 17.10 -5.93
CA PHE A 109 -17.88 17.90 -7.15
C PHE A 109 -17.65 19.37 -6.86
N LYS A 110 -18.42 19.92 -5.90
CA LYS A 110 -18.23 21.29 -5.42
C LYS A 110 -16.83 21.48 -4.82
N SER A 111 -16.35 20.55 -4.00
CA SER A 111 -15.03 20.66 -3.36
C SER A 111 -13.88 20.71 -4.37
N VAL A 112 -13.97 19.97 -5.49
CA VAL A 112 -12.96 20.02 -6.57
C VAL A 112 -13.01 21.37 -7.29
N ARG A 113 -14.20 21.89 -7.59
CA ARG A 113 -14.37 23.21 -8.22
C ARG A 113 -13.86 24.34 -7.31
N ASP A 114 -14.20 24.30 -6.03
CA ASP A 114 -13.75 25.29 -5.06
C ASP A 114 -12.23 25.21 -4.84
N TYR A 115 -11.63 24.02 -4.90
CA TYR A 115 -10.17 23.85 -4.80
C TYR A 115 -9.40 24.64 -5.87
N VAL A 116 -9.82 24.55 -7.13
CA VAL A 116 -9.11 25.26 -8.22
C VAL A 116 -9.41 26.77 -8.22
N GLN A 117 -10.58 27.18 -7.72
CA GLN A 117 -10.84 28.60 -7.49
C GLN A 117 -9.93 29.17 -6.40
N ASP A 118 -9.78 28.45 -5.29
CA ASP A 118 -8.87 28.84 -4.21
C ASP A 118 -7.40 28.82 -4.67
N LEU A 119 -7.02 27.88 -5.55
CA LEU A 119 -5.71 27.84 -6.19
C LEU A 119 -5.44 29.10 -7.03
N ASN A 120 -6.37 29.44 -7.91
CA ASN A 120 -6.26 30.62 -8.77
C ASN A 120 -6.24 31.91 -7.93
N GLN A 121 -7.03 31.97 -6.87
CA GLN A 121 -7.03 33.09 -5.93
C GLN A 121 -5.72 33.18 -5.14
N PHE A 122 -5.13 32.05 -4.73
CA PHE A 122 -3.82 32.04 -4.08
C PHE A 122 -2.76 32.63 -5.01
N VAL A 123 -2.75 32.23 -6.28
CA VAL A 123 -1.83 32.78 -7.28
C VAL A 123 -2.05 34.27 -7.47
N SER A 124 -3.30 34.73 -7.61
CA SER A 124 -3.59 36.16 -7.78
C SER A 124 -3.12 36.97 -6.56
N PHE A 125 -3.31 36.46 -5.33
CA PHE A 125 -2.80 37.11 -4.12
C PHE A 125 -1.27 37.20 -4.07
N VAL A 126 -0.55 36.19 -4.59
CA VAL A 126 0.91 36.26 -4.70
C VAL A 126 1.33 37.31 -5.74
N GLU A 127 0.63 37.42 -6.86
CA GLU A 127 0.92 38.41 -7.92
C GLU A 127 0.57 39.85 -7.51
N GLU A 128 -0.54 40.03 -6.79
CA GLU A 128 -0.99 41.32 -6.24
C GLU A 128 -0.13 41.78 -5.05
N GLY A 129 0.79 40.94 -4.57
CA GLY A 129 1.69 41.27 -3.46
C GLY A 129 1.03 41.25 -2.08
N PHE A 130 -0.07 40.50 -1.91
CA PHE A 130 -0.72 40.29 -0.62
C PHE A 130 0.25 39.71 0.42
N TYR A 131 1.09 38.78 -0.03
CA TYR A 131 2.20 38.25 0.74
C TYR A 131 3.44 39.12 0.54
N VAL A 132 3.57 40.17 1.35
CA VAL A 132 4.61 41.22 1.25
C VAL A 132 6.04 40.68 1.08
N SER A 133 6.34 39.48 1.62
CA SER A 133 7.66 38.83 1.57
C SER A 133 7.90 37.93 0.35
N HIS A 134 6.87 37.60 -0.43
CA HIS A 134 6.97 36.56 -1.46
C HIS A 134 6.43 37.01 -2.81
N THR A 135 7.21 36.71 -3.83
CA THR A 135 6.79 36.73 -5.24
C THR A 135 6.85 35.31 -5.78
N LEU A 136 6.22 35.04 -6.92
CA LEU A 136 6.27 33.73 -7.56
C LEU A 136 7.72 33.22 -7.76
N ASN A 137 8.62 34.11 -8.18
CA ASN A 137 10.04 33.78 -8.36
C ASN A 137 10.74 33.47 -7.03
N SER A 138 10.39 34.20 -5.96
CA SER A 138 10.91 33.91 -4.61
C SER A 138 10.43 32.56 -4.09
N ILE A 139 9.17 32.19 -4.35
CA ILE A 139 8.61 30.88 -3.94
C ILE A 139 9.31 29.76 -4.70
N LEU A 140 9.51 29.91 -6.02
CA LEU A 140 10.19 28.92 -6.87
C LEU A 140 11.69 28.80 -6.57
N ALA A 141 12.32 29.86 -6.06
CA ALA A 141 13.72 29.82 -5.65
C ALA A 141 13.93 28.92 -4.42
N THR A 142 12.94 28.83 -3.53
CA THR A 142 13.00 27.97 -2.34
C THR A 142 12.55 26.55 -2.68
N ARG A 143 13.31 25.53 -2.26
CA ARG A 143 13.00 24.11 -2.49
C ARG A 143 11.59 23.73 -2.02
N GLN A 144 11.23 24.11 -0.78
CA GLN A 144 9.91 23.84 -0.19
C GLN A 144 8.78 24.56 -0.94
N GLY A 145 9.01 25.80 -1.39
CA GLY A 145 8.03 26.58 -2.13
C GLY A 145 7.76 26.01 -3.52
N ALA A 146 8.83 25.68 -4.27
CA ALA A 146 8.72 25.00 -5.55
C ALA A 146 8.00 23.65 -5.43
N GLN A 147 8.28 22.88 -4.38
CA GLN A 147 7.64 21.60 -4.12
C GLN A 147 6.14 21.76 -3.86
N LEU A 148 5.73 22.64 -2.94
CA LEU A 148 4.32 22.86 -2.62
C LEU A 148 3.55 23.41 -3.82
N LEU A 149 4.14 24.37 -4.54
CA LEU A 149 3.51 24.94 -5.72
C LEU A 149 3.30 23.89 -6.81
N GLY A 150 4.30 23.05 -7.11
CA GLY A 150 4.14 21.95 -8.06
C GLY A 150 3.13 20.89 -7.60
N GLU A 151 3.11 20.55 -6.30
CA GLU A 151 2.16 19.60 -5.73
C GLU A 151 0.70 20.10 -5.82
N MET A 152 0.44 21.40 -5.64
CA MET A 152 -0.92 21.95 -5.73
C MET A 152 -1.56 21.72 -7.11
N TYR A 153 -0.82 22.02 -8.19
CA TYR A 153 -1.27 21.79 -9.57
C TYR A 153 -1.32 20.29 -9.91
N HIS A 154 -0.35 19.51 -9.42
CA HIS A 154 -0.36 18.06 -9.58
C HIS A 154 -1.61 17.43 -8.96
N LEU A 155 -1.96 17.78 -7.71
CA LEU A 155 -3.14 17.28 -7.03
C LEU A 155 -4.43 17.63 -7.80
N TYR A 156 -4.53 18.84 -8.36
CA TYR A 156 -5.66 19.19 -9.22
C TYR A 156 -5.75 18.32 -10.47
N GLY A 157 -4.64 18.18 -11.20
CA GLY A 157 -4.62 17.32 -12.39
C GLY A 157 -4.93 15.85 -12.06
N VAL A 158 -4.46 15.36 -10.90
CA VAL A 158 -4.79 14.03 -10.40
C VAL A 158 -6.28 13.91 -10.07
N MET A 159 -6.92 14.90 -9.44
CA MET A 159 -8.37 14.88 -9.21
C MET A 159 -9.13 14.70 -10.52
N LEU A 160 -8.75 15.43 -11.58
CA LEU A 160 -9.38 15.31 -12.89
C LEU A 160 -9.20 13.90 -13.48
N LEU A 161 -7.96 13.42 -13.55
CA LEU A 161 -7.64 12.09 -14.11
C LEU A 161 -8.34 10.96 -13.35
N LEU A 162 -8.31 10.99 -12.02
CA LEU A 162 -8.98 9.99 -11.19
C LEU A 162 -10.50 10.06 -11.30
N MET A 163 -11.07 11.26 -11.46
CA MET A 163 -12.51 11.42 -11.63
C MET A 163 -12.99 10.66 -12.86
N ASP A 164 -12.29 10.77 -14.00
CA ASP A 164 -12.63 10.05 -15.24
C ASP A 164 -12.39 8.53 -15.14
N GLU A 165 -11.31 8.11 -14.46
CA GLU A 165 -10.93 6.70 -14.33
C GLU A 165 -11.85 5.92 -13.38
N THR A 166 -12.38 6.59 -12.35
CA THR A 166 -13.16 5.96 -11.26
C THR A 166 -14.66 6.16 -11.41
N ILE A 167 -15.12 7.35 -11.83
CA ILE A 167 -16.54 7.67 -11.99
C ILE A 167 -16.80 7.98 -13.47
N GLY A 168 -17.47 7.06 -14.16
CA GLY A 168 -17.76 7.19 -15.59
C GLY A 168 -18.51 8.48 -15.93
N GLY A 169 -18.20 9.08 -17.08
CA GLY A 169 -18.78 10.36 -17.51
C GLY A 169 -20.31 10.39 -17.48
N VAL A 170 -20.96 9.32 -17.95
CA VAL A 170 -22.42 9.17 -17.91
C VAL A 170 -22.94 9.16 -16.48
N ALA A 171 -22.31 8.38 -15.58
CA ALA A 171 -22.71 8.32 -14.17
C ALA A 171 -22.62 9.70 -13.50
N ARG A 172 -21.58 10.51 -13.80
CA ARG A 172 -21.46 11.89 -13.28
C ARG A 172 -22.62 12.77 -13.70
N GLU A 173 -22.98 12.74 -14.99
CA GLU A 173 -24.11 13.52 -15.50
C GLU A 173 -25.42 13.13 -14.81
N LEU A 174 -25.68 11.83 -14.68
CA LEU A 174 -26.87 11.31 -14.01
C LEU A 174 -26.93 11.73 -12.54
N LEU A 175 -25.82 11.65 -11.81
CA LEU A 175 -25.72 12.06 -10.40
C LEU A 175 -26.02 13.56 -10.24
N ILE A 176 -25.42 14.40 -11.07
CA ILE A 176 -25.61 15.86 -11.02
C ILE A 176 -27.06 16.21 -11.34
N VAL A 177 -27.65 15.64 -12.39
CA VAL A 177 -29.04 15.93 -12.78
C VAL A 177 -30.01 15.46 -11.71
N SER A 178 -29.80 14.26 -11.15
CA SER A 178 -30.64 13.72 -10.08
C SER A 178 -30.61 14.62 -8.83
N TYR A 179 -29.44 15.18 -8.50
CA TYR A 179 -29.29 16.13 -7.40
C TYR A 179 -30.02 17.45 -7.66
N VAL A 180 -29.84 18.03 -8.85
CA VAL A 180 -30.46 19.31 -9.21
C VAL A 180 -31.98 19.20 -9.25
N ARG A 181 -32.52 18.09 -9.76
CA ARG A 181 -33.96 17.79 -9.74
C ARG A 181 -34.51 17.72 -8.32
N TYR A 182 -33.73 17.19 -7.37
CA TYR A 182 -34.12 17.10 -5.98
C TYR A 182 -34.08 18.46 -5.26
N GLN A 183 -32.99 19.22 -5.38
CA GLN A 183 -32.87 20.52 -4.68
C GLN A 183 -33.75 21.62 -5.28
N GLY A 184 -34.15 21.49 -6.55
CA GLY A 184 -34.96 22.48 -7.25
C GLY A 184 -34.27 23.86 -7.28
N ALA A 185 -35.02 24.91 -6.94
CA ALA A 185 -34.53 26.30 -6.99
C ALA A 185 -33.60 26.71 -5.82
N ALA A 186 -33.31 25.79 -4.88
CA ALA A 186 -32.46 26.08 -3.72
C ALA A 186 -30.95 26.01 -4.04
N ALA A 187 -30.56 25.33 -5.12
CA ALA A 187 -29.18 25.25 -5.56
C ALA A 187 -28.74 26.57 -6.22
N ASP A 188 -27.53 27.04 -5.92
CA ASP A 188 -26.94 28.18 -6.63
C ASP A 188 -26.78 27.82 -8.13
N PRO A 189 -27.46 28.54 -9.05
CA PRO A 189 -27.42 28.24 -10.47
C PRO A 189 -26.01 28.30 -11.04
N GLN A 190 -25.19 29.27 -10.59
CA GLN A 190 -23.84 29.45 -11.13
C GLN A 190 -22.92 28.29 -10.74
N THR A 191 -22.92 27.91 -9.46
CA THR A 191 -22.16 26.74 -8.98
C THR A 191 -22.54 25.47 -9.72
N THR A 192 -23.83 25.27 -9.99
CA THR A 192 -24.34 24.10 -10.72
C THR A 192 -23.88 24.08 -12.18
N ILE A 193 -23.88 25.24 -12.85
CA ILE A 193 -23.41 25.38 -14.23
C ILE A 193 -21.90 25.09 -14.32
N ASP A 194 -21.11 25.65 -13.40
CA ASP A 194 -19.66 25.43 -13.34
C ASP A 194 -19.34 23.94 -13.13
N ILE A 195 -20.05 23.28 -12.20
CA ILE A 195 -19.94 21.85 -11.92
C ILE A 195 -20.32 21.02 -13.15
N ALA A 196 -21.45 21.32 -13.80
CA ALA A 196 -21.88 20.60 -15.00
C ALA A 196 -20.89 20.78 -16.16
N GLY A 197 -20.33 21.99 -16.33
CA GLY A 197 -19.30 22.26 -17.33
C GLY A 197 -18.03 21.45 -17.10
N LEU A 198 -17.56 21.37 -15.84
CA LEU A 198 -16.35 20.64 -15.48
C LEU A 198 -16.53 19.12 -15.65
N PHE A 199 -17.63 18.56 -15.13
CA PHE A 199 -17.83 17.11 -15.02
C PHE A 199 -18.64 16.47 -16.15
N CYS A 200 -18.95 17.22 -17.22
CA CYS A 200 -19.58 16.65 -18.41
C CYS A 200 -18.77 15.46 -18.97
N ALA A 201 -19.45 14.53 -19.63
CA ALA A 201 -18.80 13.36 -20.20
C ALA A 201 -17.64 13.79 -21.12
N THR A 202 -16.46 13.24 -20.88
CA THR A 202 -15.26 13.50 -21.69
C THR A 202 -15.21 12.62 -22.93
N GLY A 203 -16.06 11.59 -23.01
CA GLY A 203 -16.01 10.55 -24.04
C GLY A 203 -14.97 9.47 -23.75
N CYS A 204 -14.18 9.61 -22.69
CA CYS A 204 -13.34 8.53 -22.17
C CYS A 204 -14.21 7.49 -21.45
N GLY A 205 -14.15 6.25 -21.93
CA GLY A 205 -14.72 5.09 -21.26
C GLY A 205 -13.63 4.03 -21.04
N ARG A 206 -13.82 3.13 -20.07
CA ARG A 206 -12.83 2.08 -19.72
C ARG A 206 -12.46 1.14 -20.88
N ALA A 207 -13.26 1.11 -21.95
CA ALA A 207 -13.08 0.24 -23.12
C ALA A 207 -12.90 1.00 -24.45
N ALA A 208 -12.96 2.34 -24.47
CA ALA A 208 -12.90 3.14 -25.69
C ALA A 208 -11.54 3.84 -25.83
N ALA A 209 -11.04 3.97 -27.06
CA ALA A 209 -9.88 4.80 -27.34
C ALA A 209 -10.15 6.24 -26.85
N PRO A 210 -9.15 6.90 -26.21
CA PRO A 210 -9.33 8.26 -25.74
C PRO A 210 -9.71 9.18 -26.91
N PRO A 211 -10.70 10.06 -26.74
CA PRO A 211 -11.13 10.96 -27.80
C PRO A 211 -10.03 11.97 -28.14
N ALA A 212 -10.09 12.52 -29.36
CA ALA A 212 -9.12 13.50 -29.83
C ALA A 212 -9.02 14.70 -28.87
N GLY A 213 -7.80 15.02 -28.44
CA GLY A 213 -7.53 16.09 -27.49
C GLY A 213 -7.70 15.71 -26.01
N TYR A 214 -7.94 14.44 -25.66
CA TYR A 214 -7.85 14.00 -24.25
C TYR A 214 -6.38 13.73 -23.86
N PRO A 215 -5.92 14.10 -22.65
CA PRO A 215 -6.65 14.77 -21.55
C PRO A 215 -6.59 16.31 -21.60
N THR A 216 -5.93 16.92 -22.57
CA THR A 216 -5.66 18.38 -22.60
C THR A 216 -6.94 19.22 -22.70
N ALA A 217 -7.93 18.78 -23.49
CA ALA A 217 -9.24 19.41 -23.59
C ALA A 217 -10.04 19.33 -22.28
N TYR A 218 -9.83 18.28 -21.48
CA TYR A 218 -10.46 18.16 -20.17
C TYR A 218 -9.81 19.11 -19.16
N PHE A 219 -8.47 19.18 -19.16
CA PHE A 219 -7.71 20.10 -18.32
C PHE A 219 -8.00 21.58 -18.66
N ALA A 220 -8.38 21.87 -19.90
CA ALA A 220 -8.75 23.21 -20.36
C ALA A 220 -10.15 23.68 -19.92
N ARG A 221 -11.02 22.81 -19.38
CA ARG A 221 -12.41 23.16 -19.04
C ARG A 221 -12.51 24.23 -17.94
N LEU A 222 -11.57 24.23 -17.00
CA LEU A 222 -11.48 25.24 -15.96
C LEU A 222 -10.04 25.75 -15.91
N PRO A 223 -9.77 26.93 -16.51
CA PRO A 223 -8.42 27.37 -16.79
C PRO A 223 -7.66 27.74 -15.52
N VAL A 224 -6.37 27.46 -15.55
CA VAL A 224 -5.36 27.91 -14.60
C VAL A 224 -4.34 28.78 -15.32
N ASP A 225 -3.56 29.57 -14.59
CA ASP A 225 -2.51 30.38 -15.23
C ASP A 225 -1.38 29.50 -15.77
N THR A 226 -1.31 29.38 -17.10
CA THR A 226 -0.31 28.58 -17.80
C THR A 226 1.10 29.14 -17.67
N ARG A 227 1.27 30.45 -17.40
CA ARG A 227 2.58 31.06 -17.17
C ARG A 227 3.23 30.53 -15.91
N VAL A 228 2.43 30.38 -14.85
CA VAL A 228 2.85 29.80 -13.58
C VAL A 228 3.24 28.34 -13.79
N VAL A 229 2.44 27.57 -14.51
CA VAL A 229 2.75 26.16 -14.81
C VAL A 229 4.04 26.02 -15.61
N HIS A 230 4.27 26.87 -16.62
CA HIS A 230 5.52 26.90 -17.37
C HIS A 230 6.73 27.19 -16.47
N ALA A 231 6.61 28.16 -15.55
CA ALA A 231 7.68 28.49 -14.61
C ALA A 231 8.00 27.32 -13.66
N ILE A 232 6.97 26.62 -13.16
CA ILE A 232 7.13 25.41 -12.35
C ILE A 232 7.79 24.29 -13.16
N ALA A 233 7.29 24.02 -14.37
CA ALA A 233 7.85 22.98 -15.23
C ALA A 233 9.33 23.26 -15.58
N GLY A 234 9.68 24.52 -15.84
CA GLY A 234 11.07 24.96 -16.03
C GLY A 234 11.94 24.70 -14.80
N ARG A 235 11.46 25.10 -13.61
CA ARG A 235 12.14 24.83 -12.32
C ARG A 235 12.38 23.35 -12.11
N TYR A 236 11.36 22.52 -12.39
CA TYR A 236 11.42 21.07 -12.29
C TYR A 236 12.33 20.45 -13.35
N ARG A 237 12.52 21.07 -14.51
CA ARG A 237 13.47 20.60 -15.51
C ARG A 237 14.91 20.83 -15.09
N GLU A 238 15.19 21.94 -14.39
CA GLU A 238 16.56 22.40 -14.11
C GLU A 238 17.17 21.78 -12.85
N ASP A 239 16.50 21.83 -11.69
CA ASP A 239 17.06 21.30 -10.43
C ASP A 239 16.20 20.21 -9.77
N PRO A 240 16.82 19.32 -8.96
CA PRO A 240 16.07 18.40 -8.11
C PRO A 240 15.32 19.14 -7.00
N VAL A 241 13.99 19.10 -7.05
CA VAL A 241 13.11 19.71 -6.05
C VAL A 241 12.96 18.81 -4.82
N TYR A 242 12.98 17.49 -5.00
CA TYR A 242 12.80 16.50 -3.92
C TYR A 242 14.14 16.01 -3.35
N GLU A 243 14.18 15.69 -2.05
CA GLU A 243 15.36 15.19 -1.32
C GLU A 243 15.73 13.73 -1.64
N THR A 244 14.88 13.03 -2.39
CA THR A 244 15.09 11.65 -2.81
C THR A 244 16.38 11.47 -3.61
N ALA A 245 16.81 12.49 -4.35
CA ALA A 245 18.01 12.43 -5.18
C ALA A 245 19.30 12.12 -4.38
N GLU A 246 19.38 12.59 -3.14
CA GLU A 246 20.58 12.47 -2.30
C GLU A 246 20.78 11.04 -1.76
N GLN A 247 19.72 10.22 -1.76
CA GLN A 247 19.74 8.85 -1.23
C GLN A 247 20.14 7.81 -2.28
N TYR A 248 20.15 8.19 -3.56
CA TYR A 248 20.58 7.36 -4.69
C TYR A 248 21.95 7.84 -5.17
N THR A 249 23.00 7.22 -4.66
CA THR A 249 24.39 7.62 -4.93
C THR A 249 24.89 7.20 -6.32
N SER A 250 24.25 6.21 -6.95
CA SER A 250 24.61 5.72 -8.27
C SER A 250 23.94 6.55 -9.36
N SER A 251 24.71 7.03 -10.34
CA SER A 251 24.18 7.72 -11.54
C SER A 251 23.19 6.85 -12.33
N GLN A 252 23.30 5.53 -12.18
CA GLN A 252 22.43 4.56 -12.81
C GLN A 252 21.00 4.55 -12.26
N HIS A 253 20.77 5.12 -11.07
CA HIS A 253 19.46 5.16 -10.42
C HIS A 253 18.74 6.50 -10.63
N ARG A 254 19.23 7.35 -11.54
CA ARG A 254 18.75 8.72 -11.76
C ARG A 254 17.23 8.82 -11.96
N CYS A 255 16.66 7.99 -12.84
CA CYS A 255 15.23 8.07 -13.16
C CYS A 255 14.34 7.72 -11.95
N ILE A 256 14.81 6.81 -11.09
CA ILE A 256 14.12 6.45 -9.84
C ILE A 256 14.31 7.55 -8.80
N ALA A 257 15.52 8.09 -8.68
CA ALA A 257 15.85 9.19 -7.80
C ALA A 257 14.98 10.44 -8.07
N LEU A 258 14.64 10.67 -9.35
CA LEU A 258 13.78 11.75 -9.82
C LEU A 258 12.31 11.34 -10.03
N ALA A 259 11.88 10.13 -9.64
CA ALA A 259 10.57 9.59 -9.98
C ALA A 259 9.39 10.44 -9.45
N SER A 260 9.49 10.96 -8.23
CA SER A 260 8.45 11.84 -7.66
C SER A 260 8.31 13.14 -8.46
N GLN A 261 9.43 13.68 -8.92
CA GLN A 261 9.47 14.88 -9.75
C GLN A 261 8.94 14.62 -11.17
N ALA A 262 9.33 13.49 -11.75
CA ALA A 262 8.83 13.03 -13.05
C ALA A 262 7.30 12.84 -13.03
N THR A 263 6.77 12.33 -11.92
CA THR A 263 5.33 12.14 -11.70
C THR A 263 4.56 13.46 -11.70
N VAL A 264 5.07 14.47 -10.99
CA VAL A 264 4.49 15.82 -11.01
C VAL A 264 4.58 16.41 -12.42
N LEU A 265 5.77 16.36 -13.03
CA LEU A 265 6.00 16.91 -14.36
C LEU A 265 5.07 16.28 -15.42
N TYR A 266 4.86 14.96 -15.36
CA TYR A 266 3.93 14.26 -16.25
C TYR A 266 2.52 14.88 -16.24
N VAL A 267 1.98 15.17 -15.05
CA VAL A 267 0.66 15.80 -14.91
C VAL A 267 0.70 17.28 -15.33
N LEU A 268 1.77 18.01 -14.99
CA LEU A 268 1.90 19.43 -15.34
C LEU A 268 1.91 19.67 -16.85
N LEU A 269 2.48 18.75 -17.63
CA LEU A 269 2.54 18.85 -19.09
C LEU A 269 1.14 18.90 -19.74
N PHE A 270 0.10 18.34 -19.11
CA PHE A 270 -1.26 18.41 -19.66
C PHE A 270 -1.92 19.79 -19.53
N PHE A 271 -1.45 20.64 -18.62
CA PHE A 271 -1.85 22.06 -18.58
C PHE A 271 -1.12 22.89 -19.64
N VAL A 272 -0.08 22.34 -20.26
CA VAL A 272 0.79 23.01 -21.23
C VAL A 272 0.98 22.15 -22.49
N PRO A 273 -0.10 21.94 -23.28
CA PRO A 273 -0.07 21.04 -24.44
C PRO A 273 0.96 21.43 -25.51
N GLN A 274 1.29 22.73 -25.62
CA GLN A 274 2.28 23.24 -26.56
C GLN A 274 3.64 22.56 -26.41
N VAL A 275 4.05 22.21 -25.19
CA VAL A 275 5.31 21.51 -24.96
C VAL A 275 5.24 20.07 -25.49
N LEU A 276 4.09 19.41 -25.36
CA LEU A 276 3.88 18.03 -25.80
C LEU A 276 3.82 17.89 -27.34
N ASP A 277 3.24 18.88 -28.03
CA ASP A 277 3.00 18.84 -29.48
C ASP A 277 4.05 19.58 -30.31
N ASP A 278 4.55 20.74 -29.86
CA ASP A 278 5.33 21.66 -30.69
C ASP A 278 6.83 21.72 -30.32
N ASP A 279 7.19 21.52 -29.04
CA ASP A 279 8.57 21.68 -28.55
C ASP A 279 9.34 20.35 -28.39
N LEU A 280 9.90 19.88 -29.51
CA LEU A 280 10.69 18.64 -29.53
C LEU A 280 11.95 18.71 -28.66
N VAL A 281 12.62 19.86 -28.58
CA VAL A 281 13.90 19.99 -27.88
C VAL A 281 13.69 19.88 -26.38
N THR A 282 12.70 20.60 -25.85
CA THR A 282 12.34 20.50 -24.44
C THR A 282 11.84 19.10 -24.10
N MET A 283 11.04 18.47 -24.95
CA MET A 283 10.57 17.10 -24.70
C MET A 283 11.69 16.05 -24.74
N GLN A 284 12.68 16.20 -25.62
CA GLN A 284 13.85 15.32 -25.63
C GLN A 284 14.66 15.42 -24.33
N ASP A 285 14.88 16.63 -23.82
CA ASP A 285 15.56 16.85 -22.54
C ASP A 285 14.77 16.24 -21.37
N ILE A 286 13.44 16.45 -21.34
CA ILE A 286 12.56 15.86 -20.32
C ILE A 286 12.64 14.32 -20.36
N VAL A 287 12.52 13.71 -21.55
CA VAL A 287 12.59 12.24 -21.69
C VAL A 287 13.97 11.72 -21.31
N GLU A 288 15.04 12.37 -21.72
CA GLU A 288 16.41 11.99 -21.35
C GLU A 288 16.64 12.05 -19.84
N ARG A 289 16.14 13.09 -19.17
CA ARG A 289 16.38 13.29 -17.75
C ARG A 289 15.52 12.39 -16.87
N PHE A 290 14.23 12.28 -17.17
CA PHE A 290 13.23 11.66 -16.28
C PHE A 290 12.72 10.30 -16.74
N PHE A 291 12.69 10.04 -18.05
CA PHE A 291 12.01 8.87 -18.64
C PHE A 291 12.94 8.02 -19.53
N ALA A 292 14.26 8.06 -19.29
CA ALA A 292 15.23 7.41 -20.17
C ALA A 292 15.10 5.87 -20.20
N ASP A 293 14.69 5.27 -19.09
CA ASP A 293 14.49 3.83 -18.90
C ASP A 293 13.11 3.49 -18.32
N HIS A 294 12.27 4.50 -18.02
CA HIS A 294 10.92 4.34 -17.47
C HIS A 294 9.87 4.93 -18.42
N TRP A 295 8.98 4.10 -18.95
CA TRP A 295 7.85 4.53 -19.79
C TRP A 295 6.46 4.27 -19.17
N VAL A 296 6.41 3.63 -18.01
CA VAL A 296 5.20 3.45 -17.19
C VAL A 296 5.40 4.27 -15.92
N VAL A 297 4.54 5.27 -15.71
CA VAL A 297 4.70 6.26 -14.65
C VAL A 297 3.54 6.15 -13.66
N PRO A 298 3.81 5.90 -12.37
CA PRO A 298 2.77 5.94 -11.35
C PRO A 298 2.42 7.39 -11.05
N TYR A 299 1.27 7.88 -11.52
CA TYR A 299 0.90 9.29 -11.36
C TYR A 299 0.25 9.60 -10.01
N TYR A 300 -0.38 8.62 -9.35
CA TYR A 300 -0.90 8.77 -7.98
C TYR A 300 -1.14 7.40 -7.35
N ASN A 301 -0.62 7.12 -6.14
CA ASN A 301 -0.90 5.94 -5.30
C ASN A 301 -1.45 4.70 -6.05
N GLY A 302 -0.62 4.06 -6.88
CA GLY A 302 -0.97 2.83 -7.60
C GLY A 302 -1.69 3.00 -8.94
N PHE A 303 -2.13 4.20 -9.31
CA PHE A 303 -2.58 4.53 -10.65
C PHE A 303 -1.38 4.86 -11.55
N TYR A 304 -1.35 4.25 -12.73
CA TYR A 304 -0.23 4.35 -13.68
C TYR A 304 -0.70 4.81 -15.05
N ALA A 305 0.19 5.51 -15.72
CA ALA A 305 0.06 5.88 -17.13
C ALA A 305 1.16 5.17 -17.93
N ASP A 306 0.76 4.48 -18.99
CA ASP A 306 1.67 3.97 -20.01
C ASP A 306 1.93 5.08 -21.03
N LEU A 307 3.12 5.66 -21.00
CA LEU A 307 3.52 6.78 -21.88
C LEU A 307 3.48 6.38 -23.36
N SER A 308 3.68 5.09 -23.68
CA SER A 308 3.58 4.62 -25.07
C SER A 308 2.17 4.78 -25.64
N GLN A 309 1.15 4.75 -24.77
CA GLN A 309 -0.25 4.93 -25.12
C GLN A 309 -0.69 6.38 -24.91
N THR A 310 -0.44 6.95 -23.72
CA THR A 310 -0.93 8.29 -23.36
C THR A 310 -0.27 9.39 -24.18
N TRP A 311 1.00 9.23 -24.55
CA TRP A 311 1.69 10.20 -25.40
C TRP A 311 1.59 9.91 -26.89
N ARG A 312 0.92 8.84 -27.32
CA ARG A 312 0.79 8.47 -28.74
C ARG A 312 0.15 9.57 -29.58
N CYS A 313 -0.77 10.34 -29.00
CA CYS A 313 -1.46 11.45 -29.66
C CYS A 313 -0.64 12.75 -29.73
N PHE A 314 0.48 12.85 -29.01
CA PHE A 314 1.31 14.05 -28.96
C PHE A 314 2.59 13.88 -29.80
N ALA A 315 2.76 14.72 -30.82
CA ALA A 315 3.77 14.50 -31.85
C ALA A 315 5.22 14.54 -31.31
N CYS A 316 5.56 15.59 -30.54
CA CYS A 316 6.91 15.77 -30.01
C CYS A 316 7.21 14.78 -28.87
N ALA A 317 6.25 14.55 -27.97
CA ALA A 317 6.39 13.61 -26.87
C ALA A 317 6.59 12.16 -27.34
N HIS A 318 5.77 11.70 -28.30
CA HIS A 318 5.89 10.35 -28.86
C HIS A 318 7.23 10.14 -29.56
N ARG A 319 7.67 11.14 -30.35
CA ARG A 319 8.96 11.09 -31.04
C ARG A 319 10.14 11.06 -30.07
N ALA A 320 10.11 11.84 -29.00
CA ALA A 320 11.15 11.82 -27.97
C ALA A 320 11.25 10.46 -27.26
N LEU A 321 10.10 9.86 -26.92
CA LEU A 321 10.02 8.57 -26.22
C LEU A 321 10.51 7.40 -27.08
N THR A 322 10.08 7.34 -28.35
CA THR A 322 10.45 6.28 -29.30
C THR A 322 11.92 6.36 -29.72
N ALA A 323 12.51 7.55 -29.75
CA ALA A 323 13.90 7.75 -30.13
C ALA A 323 14.92 7.19 -29.12
N ARG A 324 14.52 6.92 -27.86
CA ARG A 324 15.44 6.49 -26.80
C ARG A 324 14.90 5.36 -25.94
N THR A 325 13.79 5.61 -25.26
CA THR A 325 13.28 4.77 -24.17
C THR A 325 12.68 3.46 -24.69
N LEU A 326 11.88 3.54 -25.76
CA LEU A 326 11.17 2.38 -26.31
C LEU A 326 11.98 1.57 -27.34
N GLN A 327 13.28 1.82 -27.44
CA GLN A 327 14.14 1.05 -28.33
C GLN A 327 14.43 -0.33 -27.73
N LEU A 328 14.11 -1.40 -28.47
CA LEU A 328 14.31 -2.79 -28.02
C LEU A 328 15.74 -3.10 -27.51
N PRO A 329 16.83 -2.61 -28.14
CA PRO A 329 18.19 -2.79 -27.60
C PRO A 329 18.39 -2.15 -26.22
N SER A 330 17.87 -0.94 -26.02
CA SER A 330 17.94 -0.21 -24.74
C SER A 330 17.17 -0.94 -23.64
N VAL A 331 15.96 -1.42 -23.95
CA VAL A 331 15.13 -2.19 -23.01
C VAL A 331 15.80 -3.51 -22.63
N ARG A 332 16.34 -4.26 -23.59
CA ARG A 332 17.07 -5.52 -23.33
C ARG A 332 18.35 -5.28 -22.52
N PHE A 333 19.05 -4.18 -22.75
CA PHE A 333 20.22 -3.80 -21.94
C PHE A 333 19.82 -3.55 -20.48
N ASN A 334 18.79 -2.73 -20.25
CA ASN A 334 18.29 -2.44 -18.91
C ASN A 334 17.77 -3.69 -18.19
N GLN A 335 17.00 -4.53 -18.90
CA GLN A 335 16.49 -5.80 -18.38
C GLN A 335 17.62 -6.71 -17.90
N LYS A 336 18.66 -6.94 -18.71
CA LYS A 336 19.81 -7.77 -18.31
C LYS A 336 20.59 -7.18 -17.13
N ARG A 337 20.82 -5.87 -17.14
CA ARG A 337 21.54 -5.15 -16.08
C ARG A 337 20.83 -5.27 -14.74
N LEU A 338 19.53 -4.93 -14.70
CA LEU A 338 18.72 -4.96 -13.48
C LEU A 338 18.53 -6.38 -12.97
N TRP A 339 18.38 -7.35 -13.87
CA TRP A 339 18.32 -8.76 -13.47
C TRP A 339 19.63 -9.24 -12.84
N GLY A 340 20.78 -8.91 -13.43
CA GLY A 340 22.09 -9.26 -12.86
C GLY A 340 22.29 -8.66 -11.46
N GLY A 341 21.99 -7.37 -11.30
CA GLY A 341 22.04 -6.71 -10.00
C GLY A 341 21.09 -7.31 -8.97
N LEU A 342 19.87 -7.67 -9.37
CA LEU A 342 18.89 -8.34 -8.50
C LEU A 342 19.41 -9.69 -8.02
N CYS A 343 20.01 -10.50 -8.90
CA CYS A 343 20.55 -11.81 -8.54
C CYS A 343 21.68 -11.71 -7.52
N ASP A 344 22.56 -10.71 -7.65
CA ASP A 344 23.68 -10.52 -6.73
C ASP A 344 23.20 -9.96 -5.39
N ALA A 345 22.32 -8.95 -5.39
CA ALA A 345 21.72 -8.42 -4.17
C ALA A 345 20.90 -9.49 -3.42
N GLN A 346 20.17 -10.35 -4.13
CA GLN A 346 19.36 -11.40 -3.53
C GLN A 346 20.22 -12.44 -2.80
N LYS A 347 21.42 -12.78 -3.30
CA LYS A 347 22.35 -13.68 -2.57
C LYS A 347 22.77 -13.09 -1.23
N VAL A 348 23.02 -11.78 -1.19
CA VAL A 348 23.39 -11.05 0.03
C VAL A 348 22.22 -11.04 1.01
N ILE A 349 21.00 -10.72 0.53
CA ILE A 349 19.78 -10.72 1.37
C ILE A 349 19.53 -12.10 1.98
N HIS A 350 19.62 -13.17 1.18
CA HIS A 350 19.48 -14.55 1.67
C HIS A 350 20.52 -14.92 2.72
N HIS A 351 21.76 -14.42 2.61
CA HIS A 351 22.79 -14.66 3.61
C HIS A 351 22.38 -14.09 4.97
N TYR A 352 21.90 -12.84 4.99
CA TYR A 352 21.49 -12.16 6.22
C TYR A 352 20.18 -12.68 6.81
N LEU A 353 19.27 -13.21 5.99
CA LEU A 353 18.01 -13.82 6.48
C LEU A 353 18.17 -15.21 7.09
N ARG A 354 19.36 -15.84 7.00
CA ARG A 354 19.61 -17.11 7.68
C ARG A 354 19.51 -16.91 9.20
N GLU A 355 18.84 -17.85 9.86
CA GLU A 355 18.66 -17.84 11.31
C GLU A 355 20.01 -17.64 12.03
N GLY A 356 20.05 -16.66 12.93
CA GLY A 356 21.22 -16.35 13.75
C GLY A 356 22.29 -15.44 13.11
N VAL A 357 22.17 -15.07 11.83
CA VAL A 357 23.14 -14.17 11.16
C VAL A 357 22.83 -12.69 11.42
N LEU A 358 21.56 -12.31 11.38
CA LEU A 358 21.11 -10.93 11.60
C LEU A 358 21.12 -10.55 13.09
N THR A 359 22.31 -10.42 13.66
CA THR A 359 22.50 -9.83 14.99
C THR A 359 22.61 -8.31 14.89
N GLU A 360 22.31 -7.62 15.99
CA GLU A 360 22.39 -6.15 16.03
C GLU A 360 23.79 -5.63 15.67
N GLU A 361 24.85 -6.30 16.13
CA GLU A 361 26.25 -5.97 15.83
C GLU A 361 26.56 -6.17 14.34
N CYS A 362 26.22 -7.35 13.80
CA CYS A 362 26.42 -7.66 12.38
C CYS A 362 25.73 -6.65 11.45
N CYS A 363 24.51 -6.24 11.81
CA CYS A 363 23.78 -5.20 11.09
C CYS A 363 24.54 -3.86 11.09
N LEU A 364 25.02 -3.42 12.26
CA LEU A 364 25.68 -2.12 12.40
C LEU A 364 27.05 -2.08 11.71
N ASP A 365 27.75 -3.22 11.62
CA ASP A 365 29.01 -3.38 10.89
C ASP A 365 28.83 -3.29 9.38
N HIS A 366 27.87 -4.02 8.82
CA HIS A 366 27.71 -4.18 7.37
C HIS A 366 26.62 -3.30 6.75
N MET A 367 26.03 -2.38 7.55
CA MET A 367 24.86 -1.59 7.14
C MET A 367 25.09 -0.81 5.84
N PHE A 368 26.21 -0.11 5.74
CA PHE A 368 26.51 0.78 4.60
C PHE A 368 27.29 0.10 3.48
N SER A 369 28.00 -0.99 3.76
CA SER A 369 28.80 -1.70 2.76
C SER A 369 27.96 -2.65 1.92
N ASP A 370 27.07 -3.41 2.56
CA ASP A 370 26.42 -4.57 1.94
C ASP A 370 24.90 -4.45 2.00
N ILE A 371 24.36 -4.18 3.19
CA ILE A 371 22.91 -4.27 3.45
C ILE A 371 22.14 -3.18 2.70
N LEU A 372 22.44 -1.89 2.95
CA LEU A 372 21.73 -0.78 2.31
C LEU A 372 21.90 -0.76 0.78
N PRO A 373 23.09 -1.00 0.21
CA PRO A 373 23.23 -1.14 -1.25
C PRO A 373 22.38 -2.28 -1.81
N SER A 374 22.39 -3.47 -1.20
CA SER A 374 21.60 -4.61 -1.67
C SER A 374 20.10 -4.34 -1.59
N VAL A 375 19.61 -3.73 -0.51
CA VAL A 375 18.21 -3.30 -0.39
C VAL A 375 17.86 -2.26 -1.46
N ARG A 376 18.77 -1.31 -1.75
CA ARG A 376 18.57 -0.30 -2.80
C ARG A 376 18.46 -0.94 -4.18
N ASP A 377 19.40 -1.79 -4.55
CA ASP A 377 19.47 -2.40 -5.88
C ASP A 377 18.28 -3.33 -6.13
N THR A 378 17.87 -4.09 -5.12
CA THR A 378 16.68 -4.95 -5.21
C THR A 378 15.41 -4.12 -5.37
N ASN A 379 15.20 -3.06 -4.60
CA ASN A 379 14.01 -2.20 -4.74
C ASN A 379 13.95 -1.48 -6.09
N VAL A 380 15.11 -1.02 -6.58
CA VAL A 380 15.24 -0.43 -7.92
C VAL A 380 14.82 -1.43 -9.01
N ALA A 381 15.33 -2.66 -8.93
CA ALA A 381 14.97 -3.71 -9.89
C ALA A 381 13.49 -4.12 -9.77
N LEU A 382 12.97 -4.33 -8.56
CA LEU A 382 11.56 -4.65 -8.32
C LEU A 382 10.64 -3.58 -8.87
N ARG A 383 10.96 -2.29 -8.66
CA ARG A 383 10.17 -1.18 -9.22
C ARG A 383 10.09 -1.23 -10.73
N TRP A 384 11.23 -1.41 -11.38
CA TRP A 384 11.29 -1.47 -12.83
C TRP A 384 10.53 -2.69 -13.39
N PHE A 385 10.75 -3.89 -12.86
CA PHE A 385 10.07 -5.10 -13.35
C PHE A 385 8.57 -5.09 -13.08
N ILE A 386 8.11 -4.61 -11.93
CA ILE A 386 6.67 -4.54 -11.61
C ILE A 386 5.94 -3.54 -12.52
N LEU A 387 6.54 -2.36 -12.74
CA LEU A 387 5.92 -1.33 -13.58
C LEU A 387 5.93 -1.68 -15.06
N HIS A 388 7.05 -2.20 -15.59
CA HIS A 388 7.24 -2.42 -17.02
C HIS A 388 6.94 -3.86 -17.48
N GLY A 389 6.87 -4.83 -16.57
CA GLY A 389 6.58 -6.23 -16.90
C GLY A 389 5.10 -6.50 -17.14
N THR A 390 4.21 -5.60 -16.74
CA THR A 390 2.76 -5.81 -16.85
C THR A 390 2.15 -4.81 -17.82
N VAL A 391 1.56 -5.32 -18.91
CA VAL A 391 0.79 -4.49 -19.84
C VAL A 391 -0.57 -4.32 -19.20
N ARG A 392 -1.10 -3.09 -19.19
CA ARG A 392 -2.50 -2.84 -18.87
C ARG A 392 -3.33 -3.54 -19.95
N THR A 393 -3.73 -4.78 -19.72
CA THR A 393 -4.74 -5.42 -20.56
C THR A 393 -6.06 -4.73 -20.24
N PRO A 394 -6.81 -4.22 -21.23
CA PRO A 394 -8.18 -3.81 -20.99
C PRO A 394 -8.91 -4.98 -20.32
N SER A 395 -9.63 -4.68 -19.23
CA SER A 395 -10.27 -5.65 -18.34
C SER A 395 -10.95 -6.76 -19.13
N THR A 396 -10.53 -8.01 -18.89
CA THR A 396 -11.04 -9.24 -19.52
C THR A 396 -12.45 -9.63 -19.05
N ALA A 397 -13.30 -8.66 -18.74
CA ALA A 397 -14.73 -8.91 -18.50
C ALA A 397 -15.53 -8.95 -19.81
N ASP A 398 -15.10 -8.22 -20.84
CA ASP A 398 -15.88 -8.06 -22.09
C ASP A 398 -15.13 -8.55 -23.35
N ALA A 399 -14.01 -9.27 -23.19
CA ALA A 399 -13.22 -9.79 -24.31
C ALA A 399 -13.89 -10.96 -25.07
N ALA A 400 -15.14 -11.29 -24.74
CA ALA A 400 -15.89 -12.32 -25.46
C ALA A 400 -16.40 -11.84 -26.84
N ASP A 401 -16.60 -10.52 -27.04
CA ASP A 401 -17.35 -10.03 -28.21
C ASP A 401 -16.65 -8.97 -29.06
N THR A 402 -15.34 -8.72 -28.88
CA THR A 402 -14.62 -7.78 -29.76
C THR A 402 -13.50 -8.50 -30.51
N GLU A 403 -13.70 -8.70 -31.81
CA GLU A 403 -12.61 -9.15 -32.69
C GLU A 403 -11.40 -8.19 -32.60
N PRO A 404 -10.16 -8.72 -32.69
CA PRO A 404 -8.96 -7.89 -32.61
C PRO A 404 -8.85 -7.05 -33.88
N VAL A 405 -9.36 -5.82 -33.84
CA VAL A 405 -9.20 -4.83 -34.91
C VAL A 405 -7.96 -3.97 -34.62
N SER A 406 -6.81 -4.36 -35.17
CA SER A 406 -5.94 -3.52 -36.01
C SER A 406 -4.59 -4.20 -36.30
N ASN A 407 -4.35 -4.52 -37.57
CA ASN A 407 -3.07 -4.98 -38.12
C ASN A 407 -2.13 -3.79 -38.39
N ASP A 408 -1.75 -3.02 -37.37
CA ASP A 408 -0.73 -1.97 -37.50
C ASP A 408 0.64 -2.50 -37.06
N ALA A 409 1.63 -2.47 -37.96
CA ALA A 409 3.02 -2.89 -37.70
C ALA A 409 3.70 -2.16 -36.52
N ALA A 410 3.13 -1.04 -36.05
CA ALA A 410 3.59 -0.33 -34.86
C ALA A 410 3.21 -1.04 -33.54
N ASP A 411 2.07 -1.72 -33.50
CA ASP A 411 1.62 -2.46 -32.30
C ASP A 411 2.44 -3.75 -32.11
N ASP A 412 2.89 -4.38 -33.20
CA ASP A 412 3.81 -5.53 -33.17
C ASP A 412 5.14 -5.18 -32.50
N THR A 413 5.71 -4.00 -32.79
CA THR A 413 6.98 -3.56 -32.16
C THR A 413 6.84 -3.24 -30.67
N MET A 414 5.66 -2.80 -30.23
CA MET A 414 5.41 -2.52 -28.81
C MET A 414 5.18 -3.80 -28.01
N ALA A 415 4.49 -4.78 -28.60
CA ALA A 415 4.34 -6.11 -28.03
C ALA A 415 5.71 -6.77 -27.77
N ASP A 416 6.66 -6.62 -28.70
CA ASP A 416 8.03 -7.11 -28.56
C ASP A 416 8.79 -6.46 -27.39
N VAL A 417 8.60 -5.16 -27.16
CA VAL A 417 9.22 -4.43 -26.04
C VAL A 417 8.73 -4.98 -24.70
N TYR A 418 7.42 -5.14 -24.53
CA TYR A 418 6.84 -5.68 -23.30
C TYR A 418 7.16 -7.17 -23.11
N ALA A 419 7.15 -7.95 -24.20
CA ALA A 419 7.55 -9.35 -24.18
C ALA A 419 9.01 -9.50 -23.73
N ALA A 420 9.92 -8.62 -24.18
CA ALA A 420 11.31 -8.64 -23.75
C ALA A 420 11.49 -8.43 -22.24
N VAL A 421 10.64 -7.63 -21.60
CA VAL A 421 10.64 -7.45 -20.13
C VAL A 421 10.06 -8.69 -19.44
N ARG A 422 8.90 -9.18 -19.89
CA ARG A 422 8.20 -10.34 -19.29
C ARG A 422 9.00 -11.62 -19.35
N HIS A 423 9.58 -11.95 -20.50
CA HIS A 423 10.39 -13.15 -20.66
C HIS A 423 11.75 -13.04 -19.97
N GLY A 424 12.11 -11.84 -19.51
CA GLY A 424 13.36 -11.59 -18.83
C GLY A 424 13.46 -12.18 -17.43
N VAL A 425 12.33 -12.35 -16.73
CA VAL A 425 12.27 -12.76 -15.32
C VAL A 425 11.01 -13.57 -15.03
N THR A 426 11.11 -14.59 -14.19
CA THR A 426 9.94 -15.38 -13.73
C THR A 426 9.20 -14.67 -12.59
N SER A 427 7.87 -14.76 -12.57
CA SER A 427 7.05 -14.22 -11.47
C SER A 427 7.47 -14.76 -10.10
N ASP A 428 7.80 -16.05 -10.01
CA ASP A 428 8.25 -16.68 -8.76
C ASP A 428 9.52 -16.05 -8.19
N ALA A 429 10.49 -15.69 -9.04
CA ALA A 429 11.73 -15.05 -8.61
C ALA A 429 11.49 -13.62 -8.10
N LEU A 430 10.59 -12.87 -8.74
CA LEU A 430 10.18 -11.54 -8.27
C LEU A 430 9.45 -11.61 -6.93
N ILE A 431 8.60 -12.62 -6.74
CA ILE A 431 7.88 -12.83 -5.48
C ILE A 431 8.84 -13.19 -4.35
N GLU A 432 9.80 -14.08 -4.59
CA GLU A 432 10.85 -14.41 -3.61
C GLU A 432 11.68 -13.18 -3.25
N ALA A 433 12.18 -12.45 -4.25
CA ALA A 433 12.92 -11.22 -4.01
C ALA A 433 12.09 -10.19 -3.22
N LEU A 434 10.79 -10.06 -3.49
CA LEU A 434 9.89 -9.17 -2.75
C LEU A 434 9.72 -9.62 -1.29
N LEU A 435 9.45 -10.91 -1.05
CA LEU A 435 9.25 -11.47 0.29
C LEU A 435 10.52 -11.30 1.15
N ASP A 436 11.66 -11.72 0.62
CA ASP A 436 12.95 -11.68 1.32
C ASP A 436 13.37 -10.24 1.62
N THR A 437 13.25 -9.35 0.63
CA THR A 437 13.63 -7.94 0.82
C THR A 437 12.72 -7.25 1.82
N ALA A 438 11.40 -7.50 1.76
CA ALA A 438 10.47 -6.93 2.73
C ALA A 438 10.74 -7.45 4.15
N GLU A 439 11.07 -8.74 4.29
CA GLU A 439 11.45 -9.33 5.58
C GLU A 439 12.72 -8.68 6.16
N LEU A 440 13.77 -8.55 5.35
CA LEU A 440 15.01 -7.90 5.79
C LEU A 440 14.76 -6.43 6.19
N GLU A 441 14.02 -5.67 5.39
CA GLU A 441 13.64 -4.28 5.71
C GLU A 441 12.85 -4.18 7.01
N TYR A 442 11.89 -5.09 7.23
CA TYR A 442 11.10 -5.12 8.46
C TYR A 442 11.98 -5.38 9.69
N CYS A 443 12.90 -6.33 9.59
CA CYS A 443 13.87 -6.63 10.65
C CYS A 443 14.79 -5.44 10.92
N LEU A 444 15.36 -4.82 9.86
CA LEU A 444 16.22 -3.64 9.98
C LEU A 444 15.50 -2.46 10.62
N LEU A 445 14.26 -2.16 10.19
CA LEU A 445 13.45 -1.10 10.79
C LEU A 445 13.16 -1.38 12.27
N THR A 446 12.90 -2.63 12.64
CA THR A 446 12.64 -3.00 14.04
C THR A 446 13.91 -2.82 14.89
N LEU A 447 15.07 -3.23 14.38
CA LEU A 447 16.36 -3.07 15.05
C LEU A 447 16.74 -1.60 15.22
N LEU A 448 16.63 -0.79 14.16
CA LEU A 448 16.99 0.63 14.18
C LEU A 448 16.07 1.43 15.11
N ASN A 449 14.76 1.16 15.10
CA ASN A 449 13.80 1.81 16.01
C ASN A 449 14.07 1.47 17.48
N ARG A 450 14.65 0.30 17.77
CA ARG A 450 15.10 -0.07 19.11
C ARG A 450 16.44 0.59 19.48
N PHE A 451 17.37 0.68 18.53
CA PHE A 451 18.74 1.16 18.76
C PHE A 451 18.83 2.68 18.91
N LEU A 452 18.21 3.45 18.00
CA LEU A 452 18.37 4.91 17.90
C LEU A 452 18.02 5.67 19.19
N PRO A 453 16.91 5.36 19.90
CA PRO A 453 16.57 6.04 21.16
C PRO A 453 17.62 5.81 22.26
N LEU A 454 18.32 4.67 22.23
CA LEU A 454 19.31 4.26 23.24
C LEU A 454 20.75 4.66 22.88
N ARG A 455 20.96 5.29 21.73
CA ARG A 455 22.29 5.58 21.19
C ARG A 455 23.15 6.43 22.13
N HIS A 456 22.57 7.48 22.70
CA HIS A 456 23.31 8.41 23.57
C HIS A 456 23.66 7.80 24.93
N SER A 457 22.79 6.96 25.50
CA SER A 457 23.08 6.25 26.75
C SER A 457 24.15 5.19 26.51
N ARG A 458 23.99 4.36 25.47
CA ARG A 458 24.94 3.31 25.12
C ARG A 458 26.34 3.84 24.83
N TRP A 459 26.47 4.96 24.13
CA TRP A 459 27.78 5.60 23.92
C TRP A 459 28.44 6.01 25.26
N ARG A 460 27.66 6.58 26.19
CA ARG A 460 28.17 7.01 27.50
C ARG A 460 28.62 5.82 28.34
N ASP A 461 27.80 4.78 28.37
CA ASP A 461 28.06 3.57 29.15
C ASP A 461 29.27 2.81 28.58
N ALA A 462 29.35 2.68 27.25
CA ALA A 462 30.50 2.08 26.57
C ALA A 462 31.78 2.87 26.86
N ARG A 463 31.75 4.21 26.74
CA ARG A 463 32.90 5.05 27.08
C ARG A 463 33.35 4.87 28.53
N ALA A 464 32.42 4.87 29.49
CA ALA A 464 32.75 4.70 30.90
C ALA A 464 33.38 3.33 31.18
N GLN A 465 32.78 2.26 30.65
CA GLN A 465 33.29 0.90 30.82
C GLN A 465 34.66 0.70 30.15
N THR A 466 34.89 1.28 28.97
CA THR A 466 36.21 1.19 28.32
C THR A 466 37.27 1.91 29.14
N VAL A 467 36.98 3.10 29.68
CA VAL A 467 37.93 3.83 30.54
C VAL A 467 38.24 3.03 31.82
N GLU A 468 37.23 2.47 32.47
CA GLU A 468 37.40 1.62 33.65
C GLU A 468 38.27 0.39 33.35
N ARG A 469 38.07 -0.26 32.21
CA ARG A 469 38.86 -1.41 31.77
C ARG A 469 40.29 -1.04 31.42
N MET A 470 40.52 0.06 30.71
CA MET A 470 41.87 0.56 30.42
C MET A 470 42.63 0.87 31.72
N GLN A 471 41.96 1.49 32.69
CA GLN A 471 42.53 1.73 34.01
C GLN A 471 42.83 0.43 34.75
N ALA A 472 41.92 -0.56 34.74
CA ALA A 472 42.16 -1.85 35.37
C ALA A 472 43.37 -2.59 34.78
N ILE A 473 43.54 -2.55 33.46
CA ILE A 473 44.71 -3.12 32.76
C ILE A 473 45.97 -2.33 33.14
N ALA A 474 45.92 -1.00 33.16
CA ALA A 474 47.05 -0.17 33.57
C ALA A 474 47.52 -0.49 35.01
N HIS A 475 46.57 -0.67 35.95
CA HIS A 475 46.88 -1.09 37.32
C HIS A 475 47.50 -2.49 37.36
N PHE A 476 47.02 -3.45 36.55
CA PHE A 476 47.59 -4.80 36.50
C PHE A 476 49.08 -4.80 36.11
N PHE A 477 49.49 -3.96 35.16
CA PHE A 477 50.90 -3.86 34.73
C PHE A 477 51.76 -2.98 35.65
N ALA A 478 51.16 -2.06 36.41
CA ALA A 478 51.86 -1.18 37.35
C ALA A 478 52.14 -1.85 38.72
N ASP A 479 51.34 -2.85 39.13
CA ASP A 479 51.36 -3.38 40.49
C ASP A 479 52.44 -4.46 40.67
N LYS A 480 53.61 -4.05 41.18
CA LYS A 480 54.80 -4.92 41.40
C LYS A 480 54.68 -5.82 42.65
N GLN A 481 53.57 -5.82 43.38
CA GLN A 481 53.44 -6.43 44.71
C GLN A 481 52.99 -7.90 44.73
N ASN A 482 52.39 -8.43 43.66
CA ASN A 482 51.96 -9.82 43.59
C ASN A 482 53.03 -10.73 42.94
N PHE A 483 53.53 -11.72 43.69
CA PHE A 483 54.58 -12.66 43.24
C PHE A 483 54.23 -13.46 41.96
N VAL A 484 52.95 -13.57 41.59
CA VAL A 484 52.47 -14.25 40.35
C VAL A 484 52.47 -13.29 39.14
N GLN A 485 52.50 -11.97 39.36
CA GLN A 485 52.43 -10.92 38.33
C GLN A 485 53.80 -10.31 37.97
N ALA A 486 54.85 -10.65 38.72
CA ALA A 486 56.19 -10.07 38.58
C ALA A 486 56.89 -10.38 37.25
N GLU A 487 56.56 -11.49 36.58
CA GLU A 487 57.13 -11.85 35.25
C GLU A 487 56.45 -11.11 34.08
N SER A 488 55.31 -10.48 34.33
CA SER A 488 54.45 -9.79 33.35
C SER A 488 54.33 -8.28 33.57
N ALA A 489 55.03 -7.71 34.55
CA ALA A 489 54.99 -6.28 34.83
C ALA A 489 55.81 -5.49 33.79
N ASP A 490 55.15 -4.58 33.07
CA ASP A 490 55.76 -3.72 32.07
C ASP A 490 55.24 -2.29 32.26
N GLU A 491 56.12 -1.41 32.75
CA GLU A 491 55.80 -0.03 33.11
C GLU A 491 55.38 0.78 31.88
N HIS A 492 55.92 0.45 30.69
CA HIS A 492 55.57 1.12 29.44
C HIS A 492 54.16 0.74 28.96
N LEU A 493 53.76 -0.54 29.10
CA LEU A 493 52.39 -0.95 28.79
C LEU A 493 51.39 -0.33 29.77
N GLY A 494 51.73 -0.27 31.07
CA GLY A 494 50.91 0.37 32.08
C GLY A 494 50.64 1.86 31.79
N GLU A 495 51.68 2.63 31.45
CA GLU A 495 51.55 4.04 31.03
C GLU A 495 50.71 4.18 29.76
N TRP A 496 50.96 3.33 28.75
CA TRP A 496 50.21 3.37 27.50
C TRP A 496 48.71 3.12 27.68
N PHE A 497 48.31 2.13 28.49
CA PHE A 497 46.90 1.87 28.77
C PHE A 497 46.25 3.02 29.58
N SER A 498 47.00 3.66 30.48
CA SER A 498 46.51 4.84 31.23
C SER A 498 46.27 6.02 30.29
N GLU A 499 47.24 6.36 29.44
CA GLU A 499 47.10 7.42 28.42
C GLU A 499 45.97 7.13 27.45
N THR A 500 45.82 5.88 27.02
CA THR A 500 44.74 5.42 26.15
C THR A 500 43.37 5.61 26.82
N GLY A 501 43.26 5.33 28.12
CA GLY A 501 42.07 5.59 28.92
C GLY A 501 41.72 7.08 28.98
N GLU A 502 42.69 7.96 29.20
CA GLU A 502 42.47 9.42 29.18
C GLU A 502 42.04 9.92 27.80
N LEU A 503 42.66 9.43 26.72
CA LEU A 503 42.30 9.76 25.35
C LEU A 503 40.85 9.39 25.05
N ILE A 504 40.41 8.17 25.39
CA ILE A 504 39.01 7.72 25.24
C ILE A 504 38.09 8.56 26.12
N GLY A 505 38.53 8.88 27.33
CA GLY A 505 37.90 9.78 28.28
C GLY A 505 37.75 11.22 27.78
N ALA A 506 38.47 11.65 26.75
CA ALA A 506 38.36 12.99 26.18
C ALA A 506 37.44 13.06 24.94
N ILE A 507 37.05 11.93 24.34
CA ILE A 507 36.31 11.91 23.07
C ILE A 507 34.88 12.42 23.26
N SER A 508 34.53 13.50 22.56
CA SER A 508 33.20 14.10 22.58
C SER A 508 32.26 13.45 21.55
N PHE A 509 30.98 13.35 21.89
CA PHE A 509 29.95 12.89 20.93
C PHE A 509 29.62 13.95 19.87
N ARG A 510 29.86 15.24 20.15
CA ARG A 510 29.49 16.36 19.27
C ARG A 510 30.38 16.46 18.03
N GLU A 511 31.65 16.07 18.15
CA GLU A 511 32.63 16.13 17.07
C GLU A 511 32.65 14.83 16.25
N GLY A 512 31.48 14.41 15.73
CA GLY A 512 31.26 13.04 15.24
C GLY A 512 32.30 12.51 14.23
N LYS A 513 32.77 13.33 13.28
CA LYS A 513 33.78 12.90 12.29
C LYS A 513 35.17 12.72 12.91
N GLU A 514 35.62 13.65 13.75
CA GLU A 514 36.92 13.56 14.41
C GLU A 514 36.94 12.47 15.47
N ALA A 515 35.86 12.35 16.23
CA ALA A 515 35.65 11.28 17.20
C ALA A 515 35.72 9.91 16.53
N ARG A 516 35.07 9.73 15.37
CA ARG A 516 35.13 8.47 14.60
C ARG A 516 36.55 8.11 14.19
N LEU A 517 37.31 9.07 13.65
CA LEU A 517 38.70 8.83 13.23
C LEU A 517 39.61 8.47 14.41
N LYS A 518 39.45 9.17 15.54
CA LYS A 518 40.19 8.87 16.79
C LYS A 518 39.88 7.45 17.28
N LEU A 519 38.60 7.07 17.33
CA LEU A 519 38.18 5.73 17.73
C LEU A 519 38.71 4.63 16.81
N GLN A 520 38.66 4.83 15.48
CA GLN A 520 39.20 3.83 14.53
C GLN A 520 40.70 3.59 14.73
N LYS A 521 41.47 4.65 15.03
CA LYS A 521 42.89 4.52 15.37
C LYS A 521 43.09 3.74 16.68
N LEU A 522 42.26 3.98 17.69
CA LEU A 522 42.33 3.30 18.98
C LEU A 522 41.94 1.82 18.89
N VAL A 523 40.91 1.49 18.10
CA VAL A 523 40.53 0.10 17.80
C VAL A 523 41.70 -0.64 17.16
N LYS A 524 42.32 -0.03 16.13
CA LYS A 524 43.49 -0.62 15.48
C LYS A 524 44.66 -0.77 16.46
N ALA A 525 44.95 0.26 17.25
CA ALA A 525 46.04 0.21 18.22
C ALA A 525 45.84 -0.89 19.27
N LEU A 526 44.61 -1.09 19.76
CA LEU A 526 44.31 -2.19 20.70
C LEU A 526 44.40 -3.56 20.04
N SER A 527 43.98 -3.70 18.78
CA SER A 527 44.13 -4.93 18.01
C SER A 527 45.61 -5.27 17.76
N ASP A 528 46.45 -4.28 17.47
CA ASP A 528 47.90 -4.47 17.28
C ASP A 528 48.56 -4.89 18.62
N VAL A 529 48.05 -4.39 19.75
CA VAL A 529 48.53 -4.70 21.11
C VAL A 529 48.13 -6.10 21.56
N GLU A 530 47.05 -6.69 21.04
CA GLU A 530 46.70 -8.10 21.29
C GLU A 530 47.76 -9.10 20.79
N GLU A 531 48.56 -8.73 19.79
CA GLU A 531 49.60 -9.59 19.22
C GLU A 531 50.88 -9.67 20.08
N PHE A 532 50.99 -8.84 21.13
CA PHE A 532 52.14 -8.88 22.02
C PHE A 532 52.13 -10.12 22.92
N HIS A 533 53.25 -10.84 22.97
CA HIS A 533 53.41 -12.08 23.76
C HIS A 533 53.04 -11.93 25.25
N GLN A 534 53.29 -10.77 25.86
CA GLN A 534 52.96 -10.51 27.27
C GLN A 534 51.44 -10.45 27.53
N ILE A 535 50.66 -10.03 26.53
CA ILE A 535 49.19 -9.91 26.60
C ILE A 535 48.52 -11.21 26.15
N ASP A 536 49.07 -11.86 25.12
CA ASP A 536 48.57 -13.16 24.65
C ASP A 536 48.70 -14.26 25.72
N ASN A 537 49.76 -14.20 26.55
CA ASN A 537 49.97 -15.14 27.65
C ASN A 537 48.98 -14.95 28.82
N ASN A 538 48.33 -13.79 28.95
CA ASN A 538 47.39 -13.51 30.03
C ASN A 538 45.96 -13.42 29.51
N LEU A 539 45.24 -14.54 29.63
CA LEU A 539 43.88 -14.70 29.13
C LEU A 539 42.89 -13.67 29.72
N HIS A 540 43.13 -13.17 30.94
CA HIS A 540 42.29 -12.14 31.55
C HIS A 540 42.51 -10.76 30.91
N VAL A 541 43.76 -10.36 30.71
CA VAL A 541 44.09 -9.09 30.04
C VAL A 541 43.63 -9.13 28.59
N LYS A 542 43.88 -10.24 27.88
CA LYS A 542 43.39 -10.45 26.52
C LYS A 542 41.87 -10.29 26.42
N LEU A 543 41.12 -10.89 27.34
CA LEU A 543 39.66 -10.72 27.38
C LEU A 543 39.26 -9.25 27.60
N LEU A 544 39.92 -8.52 28.49
CA LEU A 544 39.61 -7.11 28.75
C LEU A 544 39.94 -6.22 27.55
N VAL A 545 41.02 -6.50 26.81
CA VAL A 545 41.37 -5.80 25.57
C VAL A 545 40.32 -6.07 24.49
N GLN A 546 39.96 -7.34 24.26
CA GLN A 546 38.93 -7.73 23.28
C GLN A 546 37.58 -7.08 23.58
N GLN A 547 37.15 -7.12 24.84
CA GLN A 547 35.89 -6.49 25.24
C GLN A 547 35.96 -4.96 25.14
N SER A 548 37.12 -4.35 25.34
CA SER A 548 37.31 -2.90 25.16
C SER A 548 37.29 -2.51 23.69
N GLU A 549 37.86 -3.33 22.82
CA GLU A 549 37.76 -3.16 21.37
C GLU A 549 36.30 -3.21 20.90
N GLN A 550 35.53 -4.19 21.38
CA GLN A 550 34.09 -4.31 21.11
C GLN A 550 33.32 -3.06 21.56
N LEU A 551 33.60 -2.52 22.76
CA LEU A 551 32.98 -1.29 23.23
C LEU A 551 33.36 -0.07 22.37
N LEU A 552 34.61 0.02 21.89
CA LEU A 552 35.02 1.09 20.97
C LEU A 552 34.36 0.97 19.60
N ARG A 553 34.15 -0.25 19.08
CA ARG A 553 33.35 -0.48 17.87
C ARG A 553 31.89 -0.08 18.08
N GLN A 554 31.29 -0.44 19.21
CA GLN A 554 29.95 0.00 19.61
C GLN A 554 29.83 1.53 19.66
N MET A 555 30.87 2.19 20.19
CA MET A 555 30.99 3.64 20.16
C MET A 555 30.96 4.15 18.71
N ILE A 556 31.79 3.62 17.82
CA ILE A 556 31.79 4.00 16.39
C ILE A 556 30.39 3.87 15.77
N HIS A 557 29.67 2.77 16.01
CA HIS A 557 28.32 2.59 15.49
C HIS A 557 27.35 3.68 15.97
N CYS A 558 27.44 4.09 17.23
CA CYS A 558 26.62 5.17 17.77
C CYS A 558 26.92 6.54 17.13
N LEU A 559 28.07 6.73 16.48
CA LEU A 559 28.37 7.96 15.73
C LEU A 559 27.93 7.88 14.27
N VAL A 560 28.03 6.71 13.65
CA VAL A 560 27.76 6.53 12.22
C VAL A 560 26.26 6.38 11.95
N VAL A 561 25.53 5.69 12.82
CA VAL A 561 24.09 5.45 12.63
C VAL A 561 23.29 6.59 13.23
N ASP A 562 22.57 7.31 12.37
CA ASP A 562 21.71 8.42 12.70
C ASP A 562 20.30 8.26 12.12
N ASP A 563 19.42 9.21 12.43
CA ASP A 563 18.04 9.20 11.96
C ASP A 563 17.94 9.29 10.42
N ARG A 564 18.98 9.78 9.74
CA ARG A 564 19.03 9.84 8.26
C ARG A 564 19.04 8.46 7.63
N VAL A 565 19.54 7.44 8.33
CA VAL A 565 19.47 6.04 7.88
C VAL A 565 18.03 5.57 7.80
N LEU A 566 17.17 5.93 8.77
CA LEU A 566 15.75 5.61 8.73
C LEU A 566 15.05 6.31 7.57
N VAL A 567 15.37 7.58 7.32
CA VAL A 567 14.84 8.32 6.16
C VAL A 567 15.26 7.68 4.85
N THR A 568 16.53 7.27 4.75
CA THR A 568 17.09 6.58 3.58
C THR A 568 16.39 5.24 3.35
N LEU A 569 16.23 4.42 4.40
CA LEU A 569 15.55 3.14 4.31
C LEU A 569 14.07 3.31 3.96
N GLY A 570 13.39 4.30 4.55
CA GLY A 570 11.98 4.61 4.27
C GLY A 570 11.75 5.01 2.81
N THR A 571 12.66 5.79 2.23
CA THR A 571 12.50 6.23 0.83
C THR A 571 12.87 5.12 -0.16
N ILE A 572 13.92 4.35 0.11
CA ILE A 572 14.32 3.23 -0.75
C ILE A 572 13.29 2.09 -0.72
N SER A 573 12.63 1.87 0.43
CA SER A 573 11.60 0.85 0.60
C SER A 573 10.20 1.29 0.16
N ASP A 574 10.06 2.48 -0.44
CA ASP A 574 8.78 2.95 -1.00
C ASP A 574 8.23 1.94 -2.01
N PHE A 575 7.05 1.43 -1.71
CA PHE A 575 6.35 0.45 -2.54
C PHE A 575 4.96 0.94 -2.96
N SER A 576 4.69 2.24 -2.79
CA SER A 576 3.40 2.86 -3.14
C SER A 576 3.06 2.74 -4.64
N TYR A 577 4.09 2.66 -5.49
CA TYR A 577 3.94 2.50 -6.94
C TYR A 577 3.26 1.17 -7.34
N ALA A 578 3.41 0.12 -6.55
CA ALA A 578 2.89 -1.22 -6.84
C ALA A 578 1.45 -1.41 -6.37
N TRP A 579 0.91 -0.47 -5.59
CA TRP A 579 -0.39 -0.60 -4.93
C TRP A 579 -1.51 -0.98 -5.89
N GLY A 580 -1.72 -0.23 -6.98
CA GLY A 580 -2.82 -0.49 -7.89
C GLY A 580 -2.67 -1.80 -8.65
N LYS A 581 -1.43 -2.22 -8.94
CA LYS A 581 -1.17 -3.52 -9.57
C LYS A 581 -1.50 -4.68 -8.63
N MET A 582 -1.13 -4.60 -7.36
CA MET A 582 -1.46 -5.66 -6.38
C MET A 582 -2.92 -5.63 -5.93
N ALA A 583 -3.46 -4.45 -5.65
CA ALA A 583 -4.81 -4.27 -5.11
C ALA A 583 -5.90 -4.40 -6.18
N THR A 584 -5.73 -3.78 -7.33
CA THR A 584 -6.74 -3.74 -8.40
C THR A 584 -6.51 -4.83 -9.44
N GLU A 585 -5.29 -5.00 -9.95
CA GLU A 585 -4.97 -6.00 -10.99
C GLU A 585 -4.67 -7.40 -10.42
N ASN A 586 -4.69 -7.59 -9.09
CA ASN A 586 -4.34 -8.85 -8.42
C ASN A 586 -2.95 -9.41 -8.78
N LEU A 587 -1.99 -8.54 -9.15
CA LEU A 587 -0.64 -8.96 -9.47
C LEU A 587 -0.01 -9.73 -8.31
N PHE A 588 0.54 -10.91 -8.60
CA PHE A 588 1.14 -11.86 -7.65
C PHE A 588 0.19 -12.50 -6.64
N VAL A 589 -1.06 -12.04 -6.52
CA VAL A 589 -2.01 -12.58 -5.51
C VAL A 589 -2.25 -14.08 -5.72
N PRO A 590 -2.55 -14.58 -6.94
CA PRO A 590 -2.75 -16.01 -7.15
C PRO A 590 -1.50 -16.86 -6.88
N GLU A 591 -0.32 -16.40 -7.31
CA GLU A 591 0.94 -17.13 -7.10
C GLU A 591 1.33 -17.15 -5.61
N ILE A 592 1.16 -16.04 -4.89
CA ILE A 592 1.38 -15.97 -3.44
C ILE A 592 0.40 -16.88 -2.71
N GLN A 593 -0.88 -16.88 -3.10
CA GLN A 593 -1.87 -17.80 -2.53
C GLN A 593 -1.48 -19.26 -2.78
N ALA A 594 -1.00 -19.61 -3.97
CA ALA A 594 -0.49 -20.95 -4.26
C ALA A 594 0.73 -21.32 -3.38
N LYS A 595 1.64 -20.38 -3.12
CA LYS A 595 2.76 -20.57 -2.19
C LYS A 595 2.27 -20.76 -0.74
N LEU A 596 1.29 -19.97 -0.29
CA LEU A 596 0.66 -20.11 1.04
C LEU A 596 -0.04 -21.45 1.23
N LYS A 597 -0.71 -21.99 0.20
CA LYS A 597 -1.31 -23.34 0.26
C LYS A 597 -0.29 -24.43 0.55
N ARG A 598 0.92 -24.29 -0.02
CA ARG A 598 2.04 -25.24 0.15
C ARG A 598 2.76 -25.04 1.47
N HIS A 599 3.04 -23.78 1.84
CA HIS A 599 3.80 -23.40 3.03
C HIS A 599 3.10 -22.27 3.80
N PRO A 600 2.31 -22.59 4.85
CA PRO A 600 1.59 -21.60 5.65
C PRO A 600 2.50 -20.60 6.38
N SER A 601 3.79 -20.93 6.60
CA SER A 601 4.77 -20.05 7.25
C SER A 601 5.07 -18.77 6.45
N VAL A 602 4.83 -18.77 5.13
CA VAL A 602 4.97 -17.59 4.26
C VAL A 602 4.07 -16.44 4.72
N ALA A 603 3.01 -16.71 5.49
CA ALA A 603 2.17 -15.69 6.11
C ALA A 603 2.98 -14.71 6.99
N VAL A 604 4.03 -15.18 7.66
CA VAL A 604 4.93 -14.34 8.47
C VAL A 604 5.74 -13.38 7.59
N GLN A 605 6.19 -13.83 6.42
CA GLN A 605 6.88 -12.96 5.46
C GLN A 605 5.92 -11.97 4.81
N MET A 606 4.68 -12.39 4.55
CA MET A 606 3.63 -11.52 4.03
C MET A 606 3.31 -10.36 4.97
N ARG A 607 3.43 -10.53 6.30
CA ARG A 607 3.36 -9.42 7.27
C ARG A 607 4.32 -8.30 6.88
N SER A 608 5.55 -8.66 6.55
CA SER A 608 6.60 -7.71 6.17
C SER A 608 6.26 -6.99 4.86
N VAL A 609 5.67 -7.70 3.89
CA VAL A 609 5.15 -7.09 2.64
C VAL A 609 4.00 -6.12 2.91
N PHE A 610 3.04 -6.45 3.79
CA PHE A 610 1.97 -5.52 4.16
C PHE A 610 2.51 -4.30 4.90
N ALA A 611 3.53 -4.48 5.75
CA ALA A 611 4.24 -3.38 6.37
C ALA A 611 4.94 -2.51 5.29
N LYS A 612 5.54 -3.09 4.26
CA LYS A 612 6.13 -2.33 3.14
C LYS A 612 5.09 -1.55 2.33
N LEU A 613 3.95 -2.18 2.03
CA LEU A 613 2.80 -1.56 1.35
C LEU A 613 2.17 -0.39 2.15
N SER A 614 2.44 -0.28 3.46
CA SER A 614 1.99 0.88 4.24
C SER A 614 2.58 2.23 3.79
N SER A 615 3.64 2.21 2.96
CA SER A 615 4.17 3.41 2.28
C SER A 615 3.13 4.14 1.42
N VAL A 616 2.04 3.48 0.99
CA VAL A 616 0.91 4.14 0.30
C VAL A 616 0.31 5.31 1.09
N LEU A 617 0.39 5.27 2.42
CA LEU A 617 -0.17 6.31 3.28
C LEU A 617 0.70 7.57 3.32
N ASP A 618 1.99 7.46 3.03
CA ASP A 618 2.95 8.53 3.30
C ASP A 618 2.64 9.77 2.45
N THR A 619 2.49 9.61 1.13
CA THR A 619 2.19 10.72 0.22
C THR A 619 0.89 11.47 0.55
N PRO A 620 -0.28 10.80 0.70
CA PRO A 620 -1.54 11.48 1.00
C PRO A 620 -1.63 11.99 2.44
N CYS A 621 -0.95 11.38 3.40
CA CYS A 621 -1.03 11.79 4.81
C CYS A 621 -0.02 12.88 5.17
N ARG A 622 1.16 12.94 4.52
CA ARG A 622 2.26 13.86 4.88
C ARG A 622 1.83 15.32 4.98
N ARG A 623 1.12 15.84 3.97
CA ARG A 623 0.68 17.25 3.96
C ARG A 623 -0.43 17.54 4.95
N VAL A 624 -1.33 16.56 5.16
CA VAL A 624 -2.41 16.66 6.13
C VAL A 624 -1.84 16.63 7.56
N GLU A 625 -0.86 15.79 7.82
CA GLU A 625 -0.15 15.72 9.10
C GLU A 625 0.59 17.02 9.42
N GLN A 626 1.38 17.54 8.47
CA GLN A 626 2.05 18.84 8.60
C GLN A 626 1.07 19.99 8.89
N SER A 627 -0.12 19.95 8.29
CA SER A 627 -1.18 20.94 8.56
C SER A 627 -1.85 20.72 9.92
N SER A 628 -2.04 19.47 10.33
CA SER A 628 -2.74 19.11 11.57
C SER A 628 -2.00 19.52 12.84
N GLN A 629 -0.67 19.56 12.80
CA GLN A 629 0.15 20.07 13.91
C GLN A 629 -0.17 21.54 14.26
N ARG A 630 -0.81 22.27 13.35
CA ARG A 630 -1.06 23.71 13.45
C ARG A 630 -2.55 24.08 13.45
N ASP A 631 -3.42 23.26 12.87
CA ASP A 631 -4.89 23.47 12.84
C ASP A 631 -5.65 22.16 13.13
N ALA A 632 -6.45 22.18 14.20
CA ALA A 632 -7.21 21.04 14.70
C ALA A 632 -8.23 20.48 13.69
N ARG A 633 -8.69 21.28 12.71
CA ARG A 633 -9.62 20.79 11.67
C ARG A 633 -9.01 19.66 10.84
N PHE A 634 -7.72 19.73 10.58
CA PHE A 634 -7.00 18.74 9.78
C PHE A 634 -6.68 17.44 10.56
N GLU A 635 -6.76 17.44 11.89
CA GLU A 635 -6.59 16.22 12.71
C GLU A 635 -7.70 15.19 12.43
N SER A 636 -8.95 15.68 12.39
CA SER A 636 -10.10 14.85 12.02
C SER A 636 -10.00 14.33 10.58
N ALA A 637 -9.41 15.12 9.68
CA ALA A 637 -9.20 14.75 8.29
C ALA A 637 -8.09 13.71 8.15
N LEU A 638 -6.99 13.85 8.91
CA LEU A 638 -5.89 12.88 8.94
C LEU A 638 -6.39 11.50 9.36
N THR A 639 -7.23 11.43 10.39
CA THR A 639 -7.83 10.17 10.86
C THR A 639 -8.68 9.52 9.77
N ARG A 640 -9.46 10.30 9.02
CA ARG A 640 -10.29 9.80 7.90
C ARG A 640 -9.43 9.31 6.72
N VAL A 641 -8.46 10.11 6.28
CA VAL A 641 -7.58 9.78 5.14
C VAL A 641 -6.73 8.55 5.45
N SER A 642 -6.07 8.54 6.61
CA SER A 642 -5.24 7.40 7.01
C SER A 642 -6.08 6.14 7.27
N GLY A 643 -7.29 6.29 7.81
CA GLY A 643 -8.25 5.20 7.98
C GLY A 643 -8.70 4.58 6.66
N PHE A 644 -8.96 5.40 5.63
CA PHE A 644 -9.34 4.92 4.29
C PHE A 644 -8.26 4.02 3.68
N TYR A 645 -7.02 4.53 3.55
CA TYR A 645 -5.92 3.76 2.98
C TYR A 645 -5.54 2.54 3.84
N SER A 646 -5.60 2.64 5.16
CA SER A 646 -5.37 1.49 6.05
C SER A 646 -6.44 0.41 5.85
N ASN A 647 -7.71 0.77 5.69
CA ASN A 647 -8.79 -0.19 5.42
C ASN A 647 -8.65 -0.85 4.05
N ALA A 648 -8.16 -0.11 3.04
CA ALA A 648 -7.86 -0.69 1.73
C ALA A 648 -6.75 -1.75 1.83
N LEU A 649 -5.67 -1.47 2.58
CA LEU A 649 -4.61 -2.44 2.86
C LEU A 649 -5.12 -3.67 3.62
N VAL A 650 -5.97 -3.47 4.62
CA VAL A 650 -6.59 -4.57 5.39
C VAL A 650 -7.42 -5.46 4.46
N THR A 651 -8.18 -4.87 3.52
CA THR A 651 -8.95 -5.61 2.52
C THR A 651 -8.05 -6.46 1.62
N LEU A 652 -6.93 -5.91 1.14
CA LEU A 652 -5.94 -6.67 0.36
C LEU A 652 -5.34 -7.82 1.19
N MET A 653 -4.95 -7.55 2.43
CA MET A 653 -4.40 -8.55 3.35
C MET A 653 -5.39 -9.68 3.60
N GLN A 654 -6.66 -9.34 3.90
CA GLN A 654 -7.74 -10.31 4.03
C GLN A 654 -7.85 -11.16 2.77
N ARG A 655 -7.88 -10.55 1.58
CA ARG A 655 -7.97 -11.28 0.30
C ARG A 655 -6.80 -12.25 0.09
N VAL A 656 -5.56 -11.84 0.35
CA VAL A 656 -4.39 -12.70 0.17
C VAL A 656 -4.39 -13.87 1.17
N LEU A 657 -4.64 -13.59 2.45
CA LEU A 657 -4.56 -14.59 3.52
C LEU A 657 -5.81 -15.47 3.64
N HIS A 658 -6.93 -15.10 2.99
CA HIS A 658 -8.17 -15.87 3.00
C HIS A 658 -8.02 -17.29 2.43
N VAL A 659 -6.97 -17.53 1.63
CA VAL A 659 -6.61 -18.86 1.15
C VAL A 659 -6.40 -19.88 2.29
N ILE A 660 -5.96 -19.43 3.47
CA ILE A 660 -5.73 -20.29 4.63
C ILE A 660 -7.07 -20.82 5.20
N PRO A 661 -8.06 -19.96 5.53
CA PRO A 661 -9.43 -20.42 5.82
C PRO A 661 -10.01 -21.35 4.76
N ILE A 662 -9.84 -21.06 3.47
CA ILE A 662 -10.30 -21.94 2.39
C ILE A 662 -9.69 -23.35 2.53
N CYS A 663 -8.37 -23.46 2.73
CA CYS A 663 -7.70 -24.75 2.93
C CYS A 663 -8.13 -25.47 4.22
N ILE A 664 -8.41 -24.73 5.29
CA ILE A 664 -9.01 -25.29 6.51
C ILE A 664 -10.36 -25.93 6.18
N PHE A 665 -11.22 -25.25 5.42
CA PHE A 665 -12.55 -25.76 5.06
C PHE A 665 -12.53 -26.87 4.01
N GLU A 666 -11.58 -26.85 3.06
CA GLU A 666 -11.33 -27.97 2.14
C GLU A 666 -10.99 -29.24 2.93
N THR A 667 -10.15 -29.11 3.96
CA THR A 667 -9.77 -30.20 4.86
C THR A 667 -10.95 -30.59 5.77
N LEU A 668 -11.69 -29.62 6.30
CA LEU A 668 -12.87 -29.82 7.15
C LEU A 668 -13.97 -30.58 6.42
N ARG A 669 -14.14 -30.39 5.11
CA ARG A 669 -15.12 -31.14 4.31
C ARG A 669 -14.87 -32.64 4.36
N ILE A 670 -13.60 -33.05 4.32
CA ILE A 670 -13.20 -34.45 4.47
C ILE A 670 -13.47 -34.93 5.90
N VAL A 671 -13.20 -34.09 6.90
CA VAL A 671 -13.50 -34.37 8.31
C VAL A 671 -15.02 -34.54 8.53
N ILE A 672 -15.87 -33.70 7.95
CA ILE A 672 -17.34 -33.82 8.02
C ILE A 672 -17.79 -35.19 7.49
N GLN A 673 -17.27 -35.61 6.34
CA GLN A 673 -17.59 -36.92 5.76
C GLN A 673 -17.15 -38.07 6.66
N LEU A 674 -15.93 -38.00 7.22
CA LEU A 674 -15.41 -39.01 8.14
C LEU A 674 -16.22 -39.08 9.43
N LEU A 675 -16.56 -37.94 10.05
CA LEU A 675 -17.33 -37.90 11.31
C LEU A 675 -18.80 -38.29 11.12
N THR A 676 -19.38 -38.06 9.93
CA THR A 676 -20.79 -38.35 9.66
C THR A 676 -21.00 -39.78 9.16
N SER A 677 -20.07 -40.32 8.36
CA SER A 677 -20.26 -41.61 7.66
C SER A 677 -19.20 -42.67 7.97
N GLY A 678 -17.97 -42.27 8.34
CA GLY A 678 -16.84 -43.19 8.50
C GLY A 678 -16.62 -43.67 9.94
N LEU A 679 -16.73 -42.75 10.90
CA LEU A 679 -16.51 -43.02 12.31
C LEU A 679 -17.81 -43.54 12.94
N ARG A 680 -17.75 -44.75 13.48
CA ARG A 680 -18.88 -45.32 14.23
C ARG A 680 -18.78 -44.90 15.68
N GLU A 681 -19.90 -44.50 16.28
CA GLU A 681 -19.95 -44.22 17.71
C GLU A 681 -19.50 -45.45 18.51
N CYS A 682 -18.61 -45.24 19.48
CA CYS A 682 -18.11 -46.34 20.29
C CYS A 682 -19.25 -46.86 21.20
N PRO A 683 -19.57 -48.16 21.17
CA PRO A 683 -20.60 -48.71 22.02
C PRO A 683 -20.14 -48.70 23.48
N ILE A 684 -21.10 -48.55 24.39
CA ILE A 684 -20.86 -48.43 25.85
C ILE A 684 -20.18 -49.69 26.43
N ARG A 685 -20.29 -50.85 25.75
CA ARG A 685 -19.62 -52.11 26.11
C ARG A 685 -19.04 -52.77 24.86
N VAL A 686 -17.77 -53.17 24.92
CA VAL A 686 -17.03 -53.82 23.83
C VAL A 686 -16.39 -55.10 24.34
N HIS A 687 -16.52 -56.22 23.61
CA HIS A 687 -15.76 -57.43 23.92
C HIS A 687 -14.28 -57.25 23.54
N ARG A 688 -13.36 -57.78 24.37
CA ARG A 688 -11.91 -57.61 24.17
C ARG A 688 -11.40 -58.00 22.77
N ARG A 689 -12.01 -59.02 22.16
CA ARG A 689 -11.70 -59.49 20.79
C ARG A 689 -12.07 -58.50 19.69
N ASP A 690 -13.06 -57.65 19.93
CA ASP A 690 -13.61 -56.71 18.96
C ASP A 690 -12.99 -55.31 19.11
N LEU A 691 -12.11 -55.10 20.09
CA LEU A 691 -11.47 -53.80 20.39
C LEU A 691 -10.75 -53.22 19.17
N THR A 692 -10.01 -54.02 18.41
CA THR A 692 -9.27 -53.56 17.22
C THR A 692 -10.21 -53.17 16.08
N ALA A 693 -11.34 -53.87 15.94
CA ALA A 693 -12.34 -53.54 14.92
C ALA A 693 -13.15 -52.29 15.30
N VAL A 694 -13.45 -52.11 16.59
CA VAL A 694 -14.20 -50.96 17.12
C VAL A 694 -13.32 -49.71 17.23
N SER A 695 -12.00 -49.85 17.38
CA SER A 695 -11.09 -48.70 17.48
C SER A 695 -10.93 -47.94 16.17
N GLN A 696 -11.13 -48.58 15.02
CA GLN A 696 -11.04 -47.97 13.68
C GLN A 696 -9.72 -47.17 13.49
N LEU A 697 -8.57 -47.82 13.74
CA LEU A 697 -7.26 -47.16 13.79
C LEU A 697 -6.92 -46.38 12.51
N ASP A 698 -7.12 -46.97 11.32
CA ASP A 698 -6.81 -46.33 10.04
C ASP A 698 -7.63 -45.03 9.82
N VAL A 699 -8.91 -45.05 10.22
CA VAL A 699 -9.80 -43.87 10.12
C VAL A 699 -9.36 -42.79 11.10
N ARG A 700 -8.94 -43.18 12.31
CA ARG A 700 -8.44 -42.24 13.34
C ARG A 700 -7.07 -41.66 12.99
N GLU A 701 -6.18 -42.44 12.37
CA GLU A 701 -4.90 -41.96 11.85
C GLU A 701 -5.14 -40.89 10.78
N ARG A 702 -6.03 -41.18 9.81
CA ARG A 702 -6.42 -40.21 8.79
C ARG A 702 -7.05 -38.95 9.39
N LEU A 703 -7.93 -39.10 10.38
CA LEU A 703 -8.54 -37.97 11.10
C LEU A 703 -7.47 -37.13 11.82
N SER A 704 -6.51 -37.77 12.47
CA SER A 704 -5.39 -37.10 13.14
C SER A 704 -4.52 -36.32 12.17
N GLY A 705 -4.20 -36.90 11.00
CA GLY A 705 -3.43 -36.22 9.95
C GLY A 705 -4.14 -34.95 9.46
N LEU A 706 -5.43 -35.06 9.12
CA LEU A 706 -6.24 -33.92 8.69
C LEU A 706 -6.37 -32.85 9.78
N THR A 707 -6.46 -33.25 11.05
CA THR A 707 -6.52 -32.30 12.18
C THR A 707 -5.18 -31.58 12.36
N ALA A 708 -4.05 -32.27 12.17
CA ALA A 708 -2.73 -31.66 12.20
C ALA A 708 -2.52 -30.69 11.03
N ASP A 709 -3.07 -30.99 9.84
CA ASP A 709 -3.08 -30.07 8.70
C ASP A 709 -3.84 -28.78 9.03
N ILE A 710 -5.05 -28.89 9.62
CA ILE A 710 -5.86 -27.74 10.05
C ILE A 710 -5.08 -26.87 11.06
N ALA A 711 -4.47 -27.50 12.06
CA ALA A 711 -3.67 -26.78 13.05
C ALA A 711 -2.46 -26.07 12.41
N ARG A 712 -1.79 -26.70 11.43
CA ARG A 712 -0.68 -26.08 10.69
C ARG A 712 -1.13 -24.85 9.91
N TYR A 713 -2.27 -24.92 9.23
CA TYR A 713 -2.85 -23.79 8.52
C TYR A 713 -3.21 -22.64 9.47
N ALA A 714 -3.89 -22.95 10.58
CA ALA A 714 -4.23 -21.96 11.60
C ALA A 714 -2.99 -21.27 12.20
N ASN A 715 -1.96 -22.04 12.53
CA ASN A 715 -0.70 -21.53 13.06
C ASN A 715 0.03 -20.60 12.07
N GLY A 716 -0.17 -20.76 10.76
CA GLY A 716 0.40 -19.84 9.76
C GLY A 716 -0.05 -18.39 9.97
N ILE A 717 -1.35 -18.15 10.16
CA ILE A 717 -1.87 -16.80 10.46
C ILE A 717 -1.51 -16.38 11.88
N LEU A 718 -1.63 -17.27 12.87
CA LEU A 718 -1.38 -16.93 14.27
C LEU A 718 0.08 -16.52 14.51
N ALA A 719 1.04 -17.12 13.79
CA ALA A 719 2.46 -16.79 13.85
C ALA A 719 2.80 -15.37 13.36
N MET A 720 1.89 -14.68 12.67
CA MET A 720 2.09 -13.28 12.29
C MET A 720 2.05 -12.32 13.49
N GLU A 721 1.51 -12.76 14.63
CA GLU A 721 1.29 -11.94 15.83
C GLU A 721 0.49 -10.65 15.53
N HIS A 722 0.56 -9.66 16.41
CA HIS A 722 -0.07 -8.35 16.19
C HIS A 722 0.70 -7.56 15.13
N THR A 723 0.01 -7.18 14.06
CA THR A 723 0.64 -6.50 12.92
C THR A 723 0.07 -5.09 12.77
N LEU A 724 0.93 -4.07 12.74
CA LEU A 724 0.50 -2.70 12.48
C LEU A 724 0.50 -2.47 10.96
N VAL A 725 -0.68 -2.32 10.37
CA VAL A 725 -0.83 -2.01 8.94
C VAL A 725 -1.36 -0.59 8.82
N GLY A 726 -0.47 0.33 8.44
CA GLY A 726 -0.76 1.77 8.45
C GLY A 726 -1.04 2.27 9.88
N VAL A 727 -2.28 2.66 10.14
CA VAL A 727 -2.73 3.13 11.46
C VAL A 727 -3.56 2.07 12.20
N VAL A 728 -3.93 0.97 11.53
CA VAL A 728 -4.78 -0.07 12.10
C VAL A 728 -3.91 -1.21 12.65
N ALA A 729 -4.06 -1.49 13.94
CA ALA A 729 -3.49 -2.70 14.55
C ALA A 729 -4.39 -3.90 14.21
N ILE A 730 -3.80 -4.90 13.56
CA ILE A 730 -4.48 -6.11 13.14
C ILE A 730 -4.12 -7.22 14.11
N ASP A 731 -5.15 -7.83 14.65
CA ASP A 731 -5.07 -9.03 15.47
C ASP A 731 -5.19 -10.26 14.56
N SER A 732 -4.14 -11.10 14.56
CA SER A 732 -4.08 -12.33 13.76
C SER A 732 -5.17 -13.32 14.16
N HIS A 733 -5.55 -13.37 15.45
CA HIS A 733 -6.63 -14.24 15.93
C HIS A 733 -7.98 -13.80 15.37
N LYS A 734 -8.26 -12.50 15.42
CA LYS A 734 -9.47 -11.91 14.83
C LYS A 734 -9.51 -12.11 13.31
N LEU A 735 -8.38 -11.97 12.62
CA LEU A 735 -8.29 -12.19 11.17
C LEU A 735 -8.63 -13.64 10.79
N LEU A 736 -8.06 -14.62 11.51
CA LEU A 736 -8.39 -16.02 11.31
C LEU A 736 -9.86 -16.29 11.60
N THR A 737 -10.39 -15.75 12.71
CA THR A 737 -11.78 -15.90 13.10
C THR A 737 -12.74 -15.32 12.04
N ASP A 738 -12.48 -14.11 11.55
CA ASP A 738 -13.28 -13.47 10.49
C ASP A 738 -13.24 -14.31 9.20
N GLY A 739 -12.07 -14.84 8.83
CA GLY A 739 -11.92 -15.72 7.67
C GLY A 739 -12.69 -17.04 7.79
N ILE A 740 -12.65 -17.67 8.96
CA ILE A 740 -13.40 -18.90 9.26
C ILE A 740 -14.91 -18.64 9.26
N ARG A 741 -15.36 -17.52 9.83
CA ARG A 741 -16.77 -17.10 9.79
C ARG A 741 -17.24 -16.90 8.35
N ARG A 742 -16.42 -16.30 7.50
CA ARG A 742 -16.76 -16.06 6.08
C ARG A 742 -16.97 -17.37 5.32
N GLU A 743 -16.05 -18.32 5.45
CA GLU A 743 -16.19 -19.64 4.83
C GLU A 743 -17.39 -20.41 5.39
N LEU A 744 -17.66 -20.31 6.70
CA LEU A 744 -18.82 -20.92 7.32
C LEU A 744 -20.13 -20.36 6.75
N VAL A 745 -20.25 -19.03 6.67
CA VAL A 745 -21.42 -18.34 6.13
C VAL A 745 -21.65 -18.72 4.67
N ASP A 746 -20.60 -18.71 3.84
CA ASP A 746 -20.71 -19.08 2.43
C ASP A 746 -21.23 -20.52 2.26
N GLN A 747 -20.64 -21.49 2.97
CA GLN A 747 -21.06 -22.89 2.88
C GLN A 747 -22.47 -23.12 3.42
N VAL A 748 -22.81 -22.56 4.58
CA VAL A 748 -24.15 -22.69 5.17
C VAL A 748 -25.19 -22.07 4.25
N THR A 749 -24.94 -20.88 3.71
CA THR A 749 -25.92 -20.21 2.84
C THR A 749 -26.07 -20.96 1.51
N ARG A 750 -25.01 -21.54 0.95
CA ARG A 750 -25.11 -22.43 -0.22
C ARG A 750 -25.90 -23.69 0.07
N GLU A 751 -25.68 -24.35 1.21
CA GLU A 751 -26.45 -25.54 1.59
C GLU A 751 -27.92 -25.20 1.86
N LEU A 752 -28.21 -24.05 2.47
CA LEU A 752 -29.59 -23.55 2.62
C LEU A 752 -30.23 -23.24 1.27
N HIS A 753 -29.52 -22.56 0.37
CA HIS A 753 -30.03 -22.25 -0.97
C HIS A 753 -30.32 -23.53 -1.75
N VAL A 754 -29.36 -24.46 -1.86
CA VAL A 754 -29.56 -25.74 -2.57
C VAL A 754 -30.64 -26.59 -1.92
N GLY A 755 -30.69 -26.63 -0.59
CA GLY A 755 -31.67 -27.42 0.16
C GLY A 755 -33.10 -26.86 0.14
N LEU A 756 -33.26 -25.55 -0.10
CA LEU A 756 -34.56 -24.87 -0.13
C LEU A 756 -35.02 -24.46 -1.53
N ALA A 757 -34.12 -24.44 -2.54
CA ALA A 757 -34.42 -24.06 -3.92
C ALA A 757 -34.95 -25.21 -4.79
N SER A 758 -35.17 -26.41 -4.25
CA SER A 758 -35.84 -27.50 -4.97
C SER A 758 -37.23 -27.04 -5.47
N ASP A 759 -37.39 -26.97 -6.80
CA ASP A 759 -38.64 -26.73 -7.56
C ASP A 759 -39.31 -25.35 -7.47
N ARG A 760 -38.62 -24.28 -7.94
CA ARG A 760 -39.32 -23.03 -8.35
C ARG A 760 -39.82 -23.03 -9.80
N GLY A 761 -39.55 -24.06 -10.60
CA GLY A 761 -39.88 -24.12 -12.03
C GLY A 761 -40.90 -25.18 -12.47
N GLN A 762 -41.18 -26.19 -11.64
CA GLN A 762 -42.17 -27.22 -11.93
C GLN A 762 -43.22 -27.21 -10.83
N GLY A 763 -44.49 -27.07 -11.21
CA GLY A 763 -45.62 -26.94 -10.30
C GLY A 763 -45.69 -28.10 -9.29
N CYS A 764 -45.84 -27.74 -8.02
CA CYS A 764 -46.11 -28.59 -6.86
C CYS A 764 -45.05 -29.65 -6.52
N THR A 765 -44.07 -29.27 -5.71
CA THR A 765 -43.39 -30.20 -4.79
C THR A 765 -44.42 -30.83 -3.86
N SER A 766 -44.52 -32.16 -3.86
CA SER A 766 -45.32 -32.87 -2.86
C SER A 766 -44.82 -32.59 -1.44
N ALA A 767 -45.69 -32.58 -0.43
CA ALA A 767 -45.27 -32.40 0.97
C ALA A 767 -44.21 -33.43 1.41
N ASP A 768 -44.29 -34.66 0.90
CA ASP A 768 -43.36 -35.76 1.19
C ASP A 768 -41.95 -35.54 0.61
N THR A 769 -41.83 -34.85 -0.53
CA THR A 769 -40.53 -34.51 -1.12
C THR A 769 -39.86 -33.38 -0.35
N LEU A 770 -40.63 -32.38 0.06
CA LEU A 770 -40.13 -31.29 0.91
C LEU A 770 -39.66 -31.81 2.28
N GLU A 771 -40.41 -32.71 2.91
CA GLU A 771 -40.02 -33.28 4.21
C GLU A 771 -38.71 -34.09 4.12
N LYS A 772 -38.51 -34.84 3.03
CA LYS A 772 -37.25 -35.58 2.78
C LYS A 772 -36.08 -34.64 2.57
N ASP A 773 -36.26 -33.59 1.78
CA ASP A 773 -35.22 -32.60 1.50
C ASP A 773 -34.82 -31.83 2.77
N LEU A 774 -35.80 -31.43 3.61
CA LEU A 774 -35.55 -30.79 4.90
C LEU A 774 -34.81 -31.72 5.88
N LYS A 775 -35.15 -33.01 5.92
CA LYS A 775 -34.41 -33.99 6.75
C LYS A 775 -32.96 -34.13 6.30
N LEU A 776 -32.73 -34.15 4.98
CA LEU A 776 -31.39 -34.26 4.41
C LEU A 776 -30.57 -32.99 4.70
N LEU A 777 -31.17 -31.81 4.54
CA LEU A 777 -30.57 -30.53 4.91
C LEU A 777 -30.20 -30.50 6.40
N GLY A 778 -31.11 -30.94 7.27
CA GLY A 778 -30.87 -31.05 8.71
C GLY A 778 -29.66 -31.93 9.05
N LEU A 779 -29.49 -33.07 8.37
CA LEU A 779 -28.32 -33.94 8.54
C LEU A 779 -27.01 -33.26 8.10
N ARG A 780 -27.02 -32.53 6.98
CA ARG A 780 -25.84 -31.80 6.50
C ARG A 780 -25.42 -30.70 7.46
N LEU A 781 -26.37 -29.86 7.88
CA LEU A 781 -26.10 -28.79 8.85
C LEU A 781 -25.63 -29.34 10.20
N GLN A 782 -26.19 -30.46 10.65
CA GLN A 782 -25.74 -31.12 11.87
C GLN A 782 -24.32 -31.69 11.74
N GLY A 783 -23.97 -32.26 10.59
CA GLY A 783 -22.61 -32.72 10.28
C GLY A 783 -21.59 -31.57 10.29
N MET A 784 -21.93 -30.44 9.67
CA MET A 784 -21.11 -29.23 9.69
C MET A 784 -20.91 -28.70 11.11
N LYS A 785 -21.99 -28.59 11.90
CA LYS A 785 -21.93 -28.16 13.30
C LYS A 785 -21.00 -29.05 14.13
N ARG A 786 -21.16 -30.39 14.04
CA ARG A 786 -20.32 -31.35 14.79
C ARG A 786 -18.85 -31.26 14.42
N ALA A 787 -18.54 -31.14 13.13
CA ALA A 787 -17.16 -31.02 12.68
C ALA A 787 -16.53 -29.69 13.11
N PHE A 788 -17.31 -28.61 13.13
CA PHE A 788 -16.84 -27.31 13.60
C PHE A 788 -16.59 -27.29 15.11
N GLU A 789 -17.47 -27.92 15.90
CA GLU A 789 -17.27 -28.15 17.33
C GLU A 789 -16.03 -29.03 17.60
N TYR A 790 -15.75 -30.01 16.72
CA TYR A 790 -14.55 -30.86 16.85
C TYR A 790 -13.24 -30.10 16.61
N ILE A 791 -13.16 -29.21 15.60
CA ILE A 791 -11.91 -28.51 15.28
C ILE A 791 -11.61 -27.31 16.18
N GLN A 792 -12.59 -26.87 16.99
CA GLN A 792 -12.59 -25.59 17.71
C GLN A 792 -11.32 -25.36 18.57
N ASP A 793 -10.83 -26.41 19.23
CA ASP A 793 -9.66 -26.34 20.10
C ASP A 793 -8.34 -26.21 19.31
N PHE A 794 -8.30 -26.72 18.07
CA PHE A 794 -7.12 -26.68 17.20
C PHE A 794 -6.95 -25.34 16.48
N ILE A 795 -8.05 -24.60 16.29
CA ILE A 795 -8.07 -23.27 15.67
C ILE A 795 -8.17 -22.14 16.71
N PHE A 796 -8.29 -22.47 18.00
CA PHE A 796 -8.47 -21.53 19.12
C PHE A 796 -9.73 -20.65 19.01
N VAL A 797 -10.85 -21.21 18.55
CA VAL A 797 -12.10 -20.47 18.32
C VAL A 797 -13.26 -21.12 19.06
N ASN A 798 -14.25 -20.35 19.52
CA ASN A 798 -15.48 -20.92 20.08
C ASN A 798 -16.45 -21.30 18.96
N GLY A 799 -16.43 -22.58 18.56
CA GLY A 799 -17.20 -23.08 17.42
C GLY A 799 -18.71 -22.94 17.62
N HIS A 800 -19.20 -23.29 18.80
CA HIS A 800 -20.63 -23.23 19.12
C HIS A 800 -21.20 -21.81 19.07
N LYS A 801 -20.49 -20.85 19.65
CA LYS A 801 -20.90 -19.43 19.67
C LYS A 801 -20.97 -18.86 18.25
N ILE A 802 -19.93 -19.12 17.43
CA ILE A 802 -19.89 -18.63 16.05
C ILE A 802 -21.03 -19.22 15.22
N TRP A 803 -21.28 -20.52 15.35
CA TRP A 803 -22.39 -21.16 14.66
C TRP A 803 -23.72 -20.47 14.95
N LEU A 804 -24.03 -20.18 16.22
CA LEU A 804 -25.28 -19.52 16.62
C LEU A 804 -25.37 -18.07 16.10
N GLU A 805 -24.29 -17.30 16.22
CA GLU A 805 -24.22 -15.91 15.77
C GLU A 805 -24.46 -15.80 14.26
N GLU A 806 -23.71 -16.58 13.47
CA GLU A 806 -23.79 -16.49 12.01
C GLU A 806 -25.11 -17.06 11.46
N MET A 807 -25.66 -18.13 12.05
CA MET A 807 -26.99 -18.63 11.66
C MET A 807 -28.08 -17.57 11.89
N THR A 808 -28.07 -16.90 13.06
CA THR A 808 -29.02 -15.82 13.36
C THR A 808 -28.90 -14.67 12.37
N ARG A 809 -27.66 -14.33 12.02
CA ARG A 809 -27.32 -13.26 11.09
C ARG A 809 -27.78 -13.56 9.65
N ILE A 810 -27.60 -14.79 9.17
CA ILE A 810 -28.08 -15.22 7.85
C ILE A 810 -29.61 -15.10 7.77
N PHE A 811 -30.34 -15.57 8.77
CA PHE A 811 -31.80 -15.46 8.79
C PHE A 811 -32.25 -14.00 8.85
N GLY A 812 -31.65 -13.18 9.72
CA GLY A 812 -31.97 -11.75 9.80
C GLY A 812 -31.76 -11.01 8.48
N PHE A 813 -30.65 -11.29 7.78
CA PHE A 813 -30.37 -10.72 6.46
C PHE A 813 -31.42 -11.11 5.42
N ASN A 814 -31.80 -12.38 5.33
CA ASN A 814 -32.81 -12.82 4.37
C ASN A 814 -34.19 -12.21 4.66
N VAL A 815 -34.55 -12.04 5.93
CA VAL A 815 -35.79 -11.35 6.32
C VAL A 815 -35.77 -9.87 5.92
N ASP A 816 -34.64 -9.17 6.09
CA ASP A 816 -34.48 -7.79 5.62
C ASP A 816 -34.67 -7.71 4.09
N MET A 817 -34.07 -8.66 3.34
CA MET A 817 -34.18 -8.70 1.88
C MET A 817 -35.60 -8.98 1.42
N GLU A 818 -36.32 -9.91 2.04
CA GLU A 818 -37.74 -10.16 1.71
C GLU A 818 -38.64 -8.98 2.09
N SER A 819 -38.31 -8.26 3.17
CA SER A 819 -39.06 -7.07 3.61
C SER A 819 -39.02 -5.93 2.59
N ASN A 820 -37.99 -5.89 1.72
CA ASN A 820 -37.93 -4.92 0.63
C ASN A 820 -39.12 -5.00 -0.32
N PHE A 821 -39.78 -6.16 -0.46
CA PHE A 821 -41.00 -6.27 -1.26
C PHE A 821 -42.10 -5.33 -0.73
N PHE A 822 -42.17 -5.14 0.59
CA PHE A 822 -43.21 -4.34 1.25
C PHE A 822 -42.77 -2.91 1.58
N ALA A 823 -41.46 -2.61 1.53
CA ALA A 823 -40.91 -1.32 1.92
C ALA A 823 -40.92 -0.28 0.78
N ARG A 824 -41.23 0.98 1.14
CA ARG A 824 -41.10 2.15 0.25
C ARG A 824 -39.66 2.62 0.10
N LYS A 825 -38.92 2.73 1.21
CA LYS A 825 -37.46 2.92 1.16
C LYS A 825 -36.83 1.55 0.96
N LYS A 826 -36.23 1.31 -0.20
CA LYS A 826 -35.55 0.04 -0.46
C LYS A 826 -34.24 0.00 0.31
N LEU A 827 -33.98 -1.12 0.95
CA LEU A 827 -32.76 -1.38 1.70
C LEU A 827 -31.86 -2.25 0.82
N TYR A 828 -30.84 -1.65 0.22
CA TYR A 828 -29.87 -2.41 -0.56
C TYR A 828 -29.15 -3.44 0.33
N PRO A 829 -28.74 -4.59 -0.24
CA PRO A 829 -27.99 -5.61 0.50
C PRO A 829 -26.80 -5.03 1.28
N THR A 830 -26.12 -4.04 0.71
CA THR A 830 -24.96 -3.34 1.29
C THR A 830 -25.29 -2.45 2.50
N TRP A 831 -26.56 -2.11 2.70
CA TRP A 831 -27.04 -1.24 3.80
C TRP A 831 -27.72 -2.02 4.93
N SER A 832 -27.92 -3.34 4.79
CA SER A 832 -28.46 -4.16 5.88
C SER A 832 -27.52 -4.17 7.09
N SER A 833 -28.10 -4.08 8.28
CA SER A 833 -27.37 -4.21 9.55
C SER A 833 -26.71 -5.57 9.74
N TYR A 834 -27.25 -6.60 9.08
CA TYR A 834 -26.72 -7.96 9.08
C TYR A 834 -25.65 -8.18 8.00
N GLN A 835 -25.51 -7.27 7.03
CA GLN A 835 -24.47 -7.39 6.02
C GLN A 835 -23.14 -6.83 6.53
N SER A 836 -22.05 -7.56 6.27
CA SER A 836 -20.70 -7.15 6.65
C SER A 836 -19.80 -7.18 5.44
N LYS A 837 -19.04 -6.10 5.23
CA LYS A 837 -18.03 -6.06 4.15
C LYS A 837 -16.93 -7.12 4.33
N ARG A 838 -16.64 -7.54 5.58
CA ARG A 838 -15.59 -8.52 5.90
C ARG A 838 -16.08 -9.97 5.76
N ILE A 839 -17.33 -10.19 6.13
CA ILE A 839 -17.97 -11.52 6.18
C ILE A 839 -19.29 -11.41 5.39
N PRO A 840 -19.24 -11.25 4.05
CA PRO A 840 -20.45 -11.03 3.27
C PRO A 840 -21.34 -12.27 3.27
N ILE A 841 -22.65 -12.05 3.39
CA ILE A 841 -23.66 -13.09 3.15
C ILE A 841 -23.95 -13.08 1.64
N PRO A 842 -23.79 -14.22 0.94
CA PRO A 842 -24.02 -14.28 -0.50
C PRO A 842 -25.51 -14.10 -0.80
N CYS A 843 -25.79 -13.29 -1.82
CA CYS A 843 -27.10 -13.21 -2.46
C CYS A 843 -27.06 -14.13 -3.69
N PHE A 844 -28.12 -14.89 -3.93
CA PHE A 844 -28.26 -15.73 -5.11
C PHE A 844 -29.26 -15.08 -6.06
N ASP A 845 -28.88 -14.85 -7.30
CA ASP A 845 -29.75 -14.23 -8.30
C ASP A 845 -30.95 -15.14 -8.59
N GLY A 846 -32.15 -14.59 -8.37
CA GLY A 846 -33.42 -15.35 -8.38
C GLY A 846 -34.40 -14.97 -7.27
N ALA A 847 -34.35 -13.72 -6.79
CA ALA A 847 -35.37 -13.12 -5.95
C ALA A 847 -36.32 -12.29 -6.80
#